data_AF-A0A3B0C3T5-F1
#
_entry.id   AF-A0A3B0C3T5-F1
#
_cell.length_a   1.000
_cell.length_b   1.000
_cell.length_c   1.000
_cell.angle_alpha   90.00
_cell.angle_beta   90.00
_cell.angle_gamma   90.00
#
_symmetry.space_group_name_H-M   'P 1'
#
loop_
_entity.id
_entity.type
_entity.pdbx_description
1 polymer ?
#
loop_
_entity_poly.entity_id
_entity_poly.type
_entity_poly.pdbx_seq_one_letter_code
_entity_poly.pdbx_strand_id
1 'polypeptide(L)'
;MQVNSQQLMKDVKLLYTMLLVDADDGAREGLVRILDWERLGLSEPVLATDGEEAYWAIVSRPPDLLILGMNLSGISGLELIRRTNAEYPAVKMVVLAGYDEFGQASEAQRYGVTHFLLKPFNKQAAEGVIRGIVLELREQEEKRAYIRDLQGRLERELPQMKEQFLRDLLLHCSYSREELEFGLRLIEPECRNVRLVLIQPCGEIDALHIRSLKEMAEEGLRPSGLQLVTTVGRRLVALISDGTDDEALARLYRLKERFHRIHRAELNISITEAGPVEDVARLYTEARDCLDYNLDLPDGGIITTNDSRLDGRSVGDGFGSRFVKITSAVKMGNLEVTHSEVTAFFGDLAAGGLDTDSAMAYCLELLIAMARQAPSGKISSYINEVVSVLSIRQLEDVHRYAHAFASEITSINCKTRLRKRSELVERIVSSVQEHLSNEELTLAWLAKEKLFMSVDYVGKLFKRETREKFTQFLLRERLERAAGVIRSSKDCKMYEVAEQTGFGSNIPYFSQVFKKHFDLTPTEYRKLYFSAGETCEGRLPTPGEEGALLGQLPAARRTKPAAEPIPLRMSFWASSRVPVLLTKRVIELFEYSHPDIRIEPEFTSWDAYFAKLIVQAEEDRLPDIVRHDYRFLAQHVRRGVLRPLDDLVEAGVIDLSAAGRSYASGGIVDGRLYGMNLGINTLSVFYDPAAFDKAGVEAPGPEWTWEQYEQDSLQLGRKLGFCDDGSLMLGGFEIYLRQHGQSLFHKEGGSVGFEREVMADYLRMQLRLSKAGVLLPYRKAAGTNKIEHSAFVKGEQPMTVQWSNMIFAYEALSRKRLEIGLPPGAGKGQSLFLKPSQFMTIAATSKHPEKAGRFIDFWINNVEANRILNGCFGLPVSSKVLEAAKPNLGDTQQKVAKYMQQAAGYASPIDPPDPDGAEEVRKLLDYASRLVLGGQISAKDGAEQFVRHANRIVETKLEKRGKRNDLFSGGSLYR
;
A
#
# COMPACT_ATOMS: atom_id res chain seq x y z
N MET A 1 -15.80 -21.20 -6.23
CA MET A 1 -15.47 -22.56 -5.75
C MET A 1 -15.85 -23.56 -6.82
N GLN A 2 -14.90 -24.00 -7.65
CA GLN A 2 -15.08 -25.20 -8.45
C GLN A 2 -14.81 -26.37 -7.51
N VAL A 3 -15.87 -27.09 -7.11
CA VAL A 3 -15.71 -28.46 -6.62
C VAL A 3 -15.03 -29.20 -7.76
N ASN A 4 -13.91 -29.85 -7.49
CA ASN A 4 -13.17 -30.63 -8.49
C ASN A 4 -14.05 -31.83 -8.89
N SER A 5 -14.89 -31.64 -9.91
CA SER A 5 -15.90 -32.59 -10.39
C SER A 5 -15.27 -33.91 -10.85
N GLN A 6 -13.98 -33.91 -11.16
CA GLN A 6 -13.21 -35.11 -11.49
C GLN A 6 -12.96 -36.03 -10.28
N GLN A 7 -12.93 -35.52 -9.04
CA GLN A 7 -12.71 -36.34 -7.86
C GLN A 7 -13.99 -37.06 -7.44
N LEU A 8 -15.16 -36.39 -7.53
CA LEU A 8 -16.46 -37.02 -7.28
C LEU A 8 -16.75 -38.16 -8.27
N MET A 9 -16.33 -38.01 -9.53
CA MET A 9 -16.56 -39.03 -10.57
C MET A 9 -15.74 -40.32 -10.39
N LYS A 10 -14.70 -40.34 -9.54
CA LYS A 10 -13.87 -41.54 -9.35
C LYS A 10 -14.49 -42.57 -8.39
N ASP A 11 -15.41 -42.15 -7.53
CA ASP A 11 -16.00 -43.01 -6.48
C ASP A 11 -17.45 -43.45 -6.79
N VAL A 12 -18.02 -43.05 -7.93
CA VAL A 12 -19.38 -43.48 -8.32
C VAL A 12 -19.30 -44.86 -8.98
N LYS A 13 -19.94 -45.87 -8.38
CA LYS A 13 -20.13 -47.18 -9.03
C LYS A 13 -20.82 -46.99 -10.39
N LEU A 14 -20.17 -47.46 -11.46
CA LEU A 14 -20.75 -47.46 -12.81
C LEU A 14 -21.96 -48.40 -12.91
N LEU A 15 -21.93 -49.53 -12.19
CA LEU A 15 -22.99 -50.53 -12.11
C LEU A 15 -23.05 -51.14 -10.68
N TYR A 16 -24.26 -51.33 -10.15
CA TYR A 16 -24.51 -51.99 -8.85
C TYR A 16 -24.63 -53.50 -9.00
N THR A 17 -24.10 -54.28 -8.06
CA THR A 17 -24.16 -55.75 -8.11
C THR A 17 -25.49 -56.28 -7.60
N MET A 18 -25.99 -57.37 -8.19
CA MET A 18 -27.24 -57.98 -7.72
C MET A 18 -27.21 -59.50 -7.66
N LEU A 19 -28.08 -60.04 -6.81
CA LEU A 19 -28.36 -61.47 -6.67
C LEU A 19 -29.88 -61.68 -6.86
N LEU A 20 -30.24 -62.60 -7.75
CA LEU A 20 -31.62 -63.00 -8.02
C LEU A 20 -31.82 -64.46 -7.60
N VAL A 21 -32.75 -64.68 -6.68
CA VAL A 21 -32.99 -65.96 -6.03
C VAL A 21 -34.44 -66.35 -6.20
N ASP A 22 -34.71 -67.51 -6.77
CA ASP A 22 -36.08 -68.06 -6.85
C ASP A 22 -36.02 -69.56 -7.10
N ALA A 23 -37.01 -70.33 -6.65
CA ALA A 23 -37.09 -71.76 -6.97
C ALA A 23 -37.66 -72.02 -8.38
N ASP A 24 -38.34 -71.04 -8.99
CA ASP A 24 -38.92 -71.13 -10.32
C ASP A 24 -37.94 -70.63 -11.40
N ASP A 25 -37.43 -71.56 -12.21
CA ASP A 25 -36.55 -71.28 -13.34
C ASP A 25 -37.18 -70.30 -14.34
N GLY A 26 -38.49 -70.41 -14.58
CA GLY A 26 -39.23 -69.54 -15.48
C GLY A 26 -39.32 -68.10 -14.96
N ALA A 27 -39.43 -67.92 -13.65
CA ALA A 27 -39.39 -66.60 -13.03
C ALA A 27 -37.99 -65.97 -13.11
N ARG A 28 -36.92 -66.73 -12.83
CA ARG A 28 -35.54 -66.21 -12.93
C ARG A 28 -35.20 -65.84 -14.37
N GLU A 29 -35.35 -66.76 -15.31
CA GLU A 29 -35.05 -66.53 -16.73
C GLU A 29 -35.95 -65.44 -17.34
N GLY A 30 -37.23 -65.41 -16.95
CA GLY A 30 -38.18 -64.41 -17.38
C GLY A 30 -37.76 -62.99 -16.98
N LEU A 31 -37.37 -62.79 -15.72
CA LEU A 31 -36.94 -61.48 -15.23
C LEU A 31 -35.63 -61.03 -15.88
N VAL A 32 -34.68 -61.97 -16.04
CA VAL A 32 -33.39 -61.72 -16.72
C VAL A 32 -33.59 -61.26 -18.16
N ARG A 33 -34.52 -61.87 -18.90
CA ARG A 33 -34.74 -61.56 -20.33
C ARG A 33 -35.52 -60.27 -20.59
N ILE A 34 -36.45 -59.89 -19.71
CA ILE A 34 -37.33 -58.74 -19.98
C ILE A 34 -36.67 -57.39 -19.64
N LEU A 35 -35.69 -57.38 -18.74
CA LEU A 35 -35.02 -56.17 -18.24
C LEU A 35 -33.66 -55.94 -18.90
N ASP A 36 -33.36 -54.67 -19.15
CA ASP A 36 -32.05 -54.20 -19.63
C ASP A 36 -31.25 -53.69 -18.41
N TRP A 37 -30.48 -54.59 -17.80
CA TRP A 37 -29.82 -54.36 -16.51
C TRP A 37 -28.77 -53.25 -16.55
N GLU A 38 -27.94 -53.23 -17.60
CA GLU A 38 -26.93 -52.17 -17.77
C GLU A 38 -27.58 -50.79 -17.90
N ARG A 39 -28.68 -50.69 -18.68
CA ARG A 39 -29.42 -49.42 -18.81
C ARG A 39 -30.10 -48.99 -17.51
N LEU A 40 -30.42 -49.94 -16.64
CA LEU A 40 -30.93 -49.69 -15.30
C LEU A 40 -29.82 -49.37 -14.28
N GLY A 41 -28.55 -49.46 -14.65
CA GLY A 41 -27.41 -49.16 -13.78
C GLY A 41 -26.99 -50.33 -12.88
N LEU A 42 -27.30 -51.56 -13.26
CA LEU A 42 -27.00 -52.78 -12.51
C LEU A 42 -26.17 -53.74 -13.35
N SER A 43 -25.30 -54.53 -12.70
CA SER A 43 -24.58 -55.61 -13.36
C SER A 43 -25.54 -56.74 -13.73
N GLU A 44 -25.08 -57.64 -14.60
CA GLU A 44 -25.78 -58.88 -14.86
C GLU A 44 -26.04 -59.64 -13.53
N PRO A 45 -27.27 -60.13 -13.30
CA PRO A 45 -27.63 -60.79 -12.05
C PRO A 45 -26.88 -62.10 -11.85
N VAL A 46 -26.32 -62.28 -10.65
CA VAL A 46 -25.95 -63.61 -10.18
C VAL A 46 -27.24 -64.35 -9.84
N LEU A 47 -27.37 -65.61 -10.29
CA LEU A 47 -28.57 -66.41 -10.06
C LEU A 47 -28.30 -67.44 -8.95
N ALA A 48 -29.29 -67.65 -8.09
CA ALA A 48 -29.33 -68.77 -7.15
C ALA A 48 -30.70 -69.45 -7.19
N THR A 49 -30.69 -70.76 -6.96
CA THR A 49 -31.87 -71.62 -7.09
C THR A 49 -32.51 -71.95 -5.74
N ASP A 50 -31.72 -71.87 -4.67
CA ASP A 50 -32.16 -72.14 -3.31
C ASP A 50 -31.57 -71.15 -2.30
N GLY A 51 -32.08 -71.20 -1.06
CA GLY A 51 -31.69 -70.24 -0.03
C GLY A 51 -30.29 -70.45 0.54
N GLU A 52 -29.73 -71.68 0.47
CA GLU A 52 -28.36 -71.94 0.95
C GLU A 52 -27.33 -71.39 -0.04
N GLU A 53 -27.53 -71.64 -1.32
CA GLU A 53 -26.72 -71.09 -2.42
C GLU A 53 -26.73 -69.55 -2.36
N ALA A 54 -27.91 -68.96 -2.16
CA ALA A 54 -28.05 -67.51 -2.02
C ALA A 54 -27.32 -66.95 -0.79
N TYR A 55 -27.42 -67.63 0.36
CA TYR A 55 -26.73 -67.19 1.58
C TYR A 55 -25.21 -67.23 1.41
N TRP A 56 -24.65 -68.30 0.85
CA TRP A 56 -23.21 -68.40 0.58
C TRP A 56 -22.75 -67.34 -0.44
N ALA A 57 -23.57 -67.03 -1.45
CA ALA A 57 -23.28 -65.95 -2.38
C ALA A 57 -23.22 -64.58 -1.68
N ILE A 58 -24.16 -64.28 -0.78
CA ILE A 58 -24.19 -63.04 0.02
C ILE A 58 -22.97 -62.94 0.94
N VAL A 59 -22.62 -64.03 1.65
CA VAL A 59 -21.45 -64.06 2.54
C VAL A 59 -20.14 -63.88 1.77
N SER A 60 -20.02 -64.51 0.59
CA SER A 60 -18.81 -64.43 -0.22
C SER A 60 -18.64 -63.05 -0.85
N ARG A 61 -19.73 -62.46 -1.34
CA ARG A 61 -19.74 -61.13 -1.94
C ARG A 61 -21.15 -60.53 -1.80
N PRO A 62 -21.37 -59.65 -0.80
CA PRO A 62 -22.69 -59.09 -0.58
C PRO A 62 -23.13 -58.24 -1.79
N PRO A 63 -24.33 -58.50 -2.35
CA PRO A 63 -24.85 -57.73 -3.48
C PRO A 63 -25.33 -56.35 -3.02
N ASP A 64 -25.38 -55.36 -3.91
CA ASP A 64 -26.05 -54.09 -3.62
C ASP A 64 -27.59 -54.26 -3.62
N LEU A 65 -28.10 -55.18 -4.45
CA LEU A 65 -29.52 -55.52 -4.58
C LEU A 65 -29.75 -57.04 -4.51
N LEU A 66 -30.61 -57.48 -3.61
CA LEU A 66 -31.11 -58.85 -3.51
C LEU A 66 -32.56 -58.90 -3.97
N ILE A 67 -32.85 -59.68 -4.99
CA ILE A 67 -34.21 -60.01 -5.43
C ILE A 67 -34.46 -61.46 -5.06
N LEU A 68 -35.49 -61.75 -4.26
CA LEU A 68 -35.72 -63.10 -3.76
C LEU A 68 -37.18 -63.53 -3.75
N GLY A 69 -37.43 -64.80 -4.09
CA GLY A 69 -38.70 -65.49 -3.86
C GLY A 69 -38.87 -65.91 -2.40
N MET A 70 -40.12 -66.06 -1.96
CA MET A 70 -40.42 -66.44 -0.57
C MET A 70 -40.31 -67.95 -0.32
N ASN A 71 -40.69 -68.76 -1.30
CA ASN A 71 -40.70 -70.23 -1.24
C ASN A 71 -39.39 -70.82 -1.80
N LEU A 72 -38.34 -70.83 -0.98
CA LEU A 72 -37.03 -71.42 -1.30
C LEU A 72 -36.80 -72.72 -0.51
N SER A 73 -36.12 -73.69 -1.13
CA SER A 73 -35.65 -74.90 -0.44
C SER A 73 -34.44 -74.61 0.47
N GLY A 74 -34.32 -75.35 1.57
CA GLY A 74 -33.28 -75.14 2.57
C GLY A 74 -33.60 -73.95 3.47
N ILE A 75 -32.98 -72.79 3.20
CA ILE A 75 -33.27 -71.53 3.89
C ILE A 75 -34.46 -70.85 3.21
N SER A 76 -35.55 -70.60 3.96
CA SER A 76 -36.71 -69.89 3.41
C SER A 76 -36.37 -68.43 3.07
N GLY A 77 -37.09 -67.82 2.12
CA GLY A 77 -36.85 -66.43 1.73
C GLY A 77 -36.98 -65.45 2.91
N LEU A 78 -37.92 -65.69 3.82
CA LEU A 78 -38.09 -64.87 5.02
C LEU A 78 -36.89 -64.98 6.00
N GLU A 79 -36.37 -66.20 6.20
CA GLU A 79 -35.18 -66.40 7.05
C GLU A 79 -33.93 -65.78 6.40
N LEU A 80 -33.82 -65.85 5.06
CA LEU A 80 -32.75 -65.20 4.31
C LEU A 80 -32.81 -63.67 4.45
N ILE A 81 -34.00 -63.06 4.37
CA ILE A 81 -34.20 -61.62 4.64
C ILE A 81 -33.76 -61.26 6.07
N ARG A 82 -34.18 -62.07 7.06
CA ARG A 82 -33.86 -61.82 8.46
C ARG A 82 -32.35 -61.82 8.71
N ARG A 83 -31.63 -62.81 8.17
CA ARG A 83 -30.17 -62.90 8.28
C ARG A 83 -29.46 -61.79 7.53
N THR A 84 -29.88 -61.54 6.28
CA THR A 84 -29.27 -60.49 5.45
C THR A 84 -29.47 -59.11 6.05
N ASN A 85 -30.63 -58.79 6.61
CA ASN A 85 -30.85 -57.51 7.28
C ASN A 85 -30.00 -57.34 8.56
N ALA A 86 -29.79 -58.43 9.31
CA ALA A 86 -29.00 -58.40 10.54
C ALA A 86 -27.49 -58.27 10.27
N GLU A 87 -26.97 -58.99 9.28
CA GLU A 87 -25.53 -59.06 8.99
C GLU A 87 -25.08 -58.06 7.90
N TYR A 88 -25.97 -57.74 6.95
CA TYR A 88 -25.69 -56.89 5.79
C TYR A 88 -26.80 -55.84 5.57
N PRO A 89 -27.03 -54.91 6.52
CA PRO A 89 -28.13 -53.93 6.47
C PRO A 89 -28.05 -52.93 5.30
N ALA A 90 -26.93 -52.89 4.57
CA ALA A 90 -26.75 -52.06 3.40
C ALA A 90 -27.36 -52.66 2.12
N VAL A 91 -27.70 -53.95 2.11
CA VAL A 91 -28.27 -54.65 0.95
C VAL A 91 -29.73 -54.26 0.78
N LYS A 92 -30.09 -53.75 -0.39
CA LYS A 92 -31.50 -53.47 -0.73
C LYS A 92 -32.19 -54.77 -1.15
N MET A 93 -33.42 -54.98 -0.69
CA MET A 93 -34.13 -56.25 -0.87
C MET A 93 -35.46 -56.04 -1.59
N VAL A 94 -35.74 -56.89 -2.58
CA VAL A 94 -37.01 -56.95 -3.33
C VAL A 94 -37.57 -58.35 -3.20
N VAL A 95 -38.80 -58.45 -2.72
CA VAL A 95 -39.50 -59.74 -2.63
C VAL A 95 -40.28 -60.00 -3.91
N LEU A 96 -40.07 -61.18 -4.50
CA LEU A 96 -40.89 -61.75 -5.57
C LEU A 96 -42.02 -62.57 -4.93
N ALA A 97 -43.25 -62.08 -5.01
CA ALA A 97 -44.41 -62.72 -4.39
C ALA A 97 -45.42 -63.22 -5.42
N GLY A 98 -45.95 -64.44 -5.21
CA GLY A 98 -47.14 -64.95 -5.88
C GLY A 98 -48.45 -64.42 -5.27
N TYR A 99 -49.57 -64.57 -5.97
CA TYR A 99 -50.89 -64.08 -5.53
C TYR A 99 -51.34 -64.66 -4.17
N ASP A 100 -50.93 -65.88 -3.84
CA ASP A 100 -51.30 -66.58 -2.59
C ASP A 100 -50.30 -66.35 -1.42
N GLU A 101 -49.26 -65.53 -1.62
CA GLU A 101 -48.14 -65.36 -0.67
C GLU A 101 -48.20 -64.06 0.16
N PHE A 102 -49.35 -63.38 0.16
CA PHE A 102 -49.54 -62.06 0.78
C PHE A 102 -49.21 -62.02 2.29
N GLY A 103 -49.46 -63.11 3.01
CA GLY A 103 -49.14 -63.21 4.45
C GLY A 103 -47.64 -63.15 4.76
N GLN A 104 -46.82 -63.83 3.95
CA GLN A 104 -45.37 -63.85 4.13
C GLN A 104 -44.72 -62.53 3.68
N ALA A 105 -45.27 -61.90 2.63
CA ALA A 105 -44.84 -60.57 2.19
C ALA A 105 -45.03 -59.49 3.27
N SER A 106 -46.12 -59.58 4.06
CA SER A 106 -46.35 -58.68 5.19
C SER A 106 -45.35 -58.87 6.34
N GLU A 107 -44.85 -60.08 6.57
CA GLU A 107 -43.80 -60.32 7.57
C GLU A 107 -42.45 -59.76 7.13
N ALA A 108 -42.11 -59.82 5.83
CA ALA A 108 -40.88 -59.25 5.29
C ALA A 108 -40.76 -57.73 5.55
N GLN A 109 -41.88 -56.99 5.58
CA GLN A 109 -41.89 -55.56 5.90
C GLN A 109 -41.38 -55.26 7.32
N ARG A 110 -41.58 -56.16 8.28
CA ARG A 110 -41.07 -56.01 9.66
C ARG A 110 -39.54 -56.04 9.71
N TYR A 111 -38.91 -56.59 8.68
CA TYR A 111 -37.46 -56.64 8.51
C TYR A 111 -36.94 -55.58 7.52
N GLY A 112 -37.72 -54.52 7.27
CA GLY A 112 -37.26 -53.35 6.49
C GLY A 112 -37.36 -53.49 4.97
N VAL A 113 -37.95 -54.59 4.46
CA VAL A 113 -38.25 -54.72 3.03
C VAL A 113 -39.38 -53.78 2.64
N THR A 114 -39.10 -52.87 1.70
CA THR A 114 -40.05 -51.83 1.26
C THR A 114 -40.49 -52.00 -0.20
N HIS A 115 -39.87 -52.92 -0.94
CA HIS A 115 -40.08 -53.12 -2.37
C HIS A 115 -40.55 -54.55 -2.66
N PHE A 116 -41.60 -54.65 -3.48
CA PHE A 116 -42.25 -55.92 -3.82
C PHE A 116 -42.52 -55.99 -5.32
N LEU A 117 -42.39 -57.20 -5.89
CA LEU A 117 -42.69 -57.50 -7.28
C LEU A 117 -43.64 -58.70 -7.34
N LEU A 118 -44.76 -58.56 -8.04
CA LEU A 118 -45.80 -59.58 -8.13
C LEU A 118 -45.59 -60.49 -9.36
N LYS A 119 -45.68 -61.80 -9.17
CA LYS A 119 -45.67 -62.79 -10.27
C LYS A 119 -47.09 -63.03 -10.79
N PRO A 120 -47.33 -63.09 -12.12
CA PRO A 120 -46.38 -62.80 -13.20
C PRO A 120 -46.13 -61.29 -13.34
N PHE A 121 -44.87 -60.90 -13.54
CA PHE A 121 -44.46 -59.51 -13.62
C PHE A 121 -44.42 -59.00 -15.07
N ASN A 122 -44.87 -57.77 -15.28
CA ASN A 122 -44.72 -57.08 -16.56
C ASN A 122 -43.46 -56.19 -16.56
N LYS A 123 -42.90 -55.95 -17.75
CA LYS A 123 -41.66 -55.20 -17.93
C LYS A 123 -41.72 -53.79 -17.31
N GLN A 124 -42.81 -53.05 -17.48
CA GLN A 124 -42.94 -51.68 -16.98
C GLN A 124 -42.95 -51.61 -15.44
N ALA A 125 -43.68 -52.51 -14.79
CA ALA A 125 -43.75 -52.57 -13.33
C ALA A 125 -42.39 -52.95 -12.73
N ALA A 126 -41.71 -53.94 -13.32
CA ALA A 126 -40.39 -54.34 -12.89
C ALA A 126 -39.33 -53.25 -13.10
N GLU A 127 -39.31 -52.59 -14.25
CA GLU A 127 -38.43 -51.44 -14.48
C GLU A 127 -38.69 -50.31 -13.48
N GLY A 128 -39.95 -50.02 -13.16
CA GLY A 128 -40.31 -48.95 -12.22
C GLY A 128 -39.76 -49.18 -10.81
N VAL A 129 -39.96 -50.39 -10.27
CA VAL A 129 -39.47 -50.77 -8.92
C VAL A 129 -37.94 -50.74 -8.89
N ILE A 130 -37.28 -51.33 -9.89
CA ILE A 130 -35.82 -51.39 -9.96
C ILE A 130 -35.21 -49.99 -10.12
N ARG A 131 -35.80 -49.10 -10.93
CA ARG A 131 -35.35 -47.70 -11.07
C ARG A 131 -35.43 -46.94 -9.74
N GLY A 132 -36.51 -47.12 -8.97
CA GLY A 132 -36.64 -46.52 -7.64
C GLY A 132 -35.53 -46.94 -6.70
N ILE A 133 -35.20 -48.24 -6.70
CA ILE A 133 -34.13 -48.79 -5.84
C ILE A 133 -32.75 -48.29 -6.26
N VAL A 134 -32.48 -48.23 -7.56
CA VAL A 134 -31.20 -47.70 -8.07
C VAL A 134 -31.03 -46.22 -7.70
N LEU A 135 -32.12 -45.44 -7.72
CA LEU A 135 -32.11 -44.05 -7.22
C LEU A 135 -31.77 -44.00 -5.72
N GLU A 136 -32.39 -44.84 -4.90
CA GLU A 136 -32.07 -44.92 -3.46
C GLU A 136 -30.61 -45.33 -3.20
N LEU A 137 -30.09 -46.30 -3.96
CA LEU A 137 -28.69 -46.73 -3.88
C LEU A 137 -27.73 -45.58 -4.23
N ARG A 138 -28.04 -44.81 -5.28
CA ARG A 138 -27.28 -43.61 -5.67
C ARG A 138 -27.32 -42.54 -4.58
N GLU A 139 -28.48 -42.20 -4.05
CA GLU A 139 -28.60 -41.20 -2.97
C GLU A 139 -27.81 -41.61 -1.72
N GLN A 140 -27.84 -42.89 -1.36
CA GLN A 140 -27.05 -43.41 -0.23
C GLN A 140 -25.54 -43.35 -0.48
N GLU A 141 -25.09 -43.55 -1.71
CA GLU A 141 -23.69 -43.46 -2.10
C GLU A 141 -23.23 -42.00 -2.14
N GLU A 142 -24.01 -41.09 -2.74
CA GLU A 142 -23.77 -39.66 -2.75
C GLU A 142 -23.69 -39.08 -1.33
N LYS A 143 -24.60 -39.46 -0.44
CA LYS A 143 -24.59 -39.02 0.96
C LYS A 143 -23.34 -39.52 1.71
N ARG A 144 -22.94 -40.78 1.48
CA ARG A 144 -21.71 -41.34 2.07
C ARG A 144 -20.46 -40.64 1.52
N ALA A 145 -20.41 -40.39 0.22
CA ALA A 145 -19.31 -39.66 -0.43
C ALA A 145 -19.23 -38.22 0.07
N TYR A 146 -20.37 -37.55 0.24
CA TYR A 146 -20.44 -36.18 0.76
C TYR A 146 -19.94 -36.08 2.21
N ILE A 147 -20.36 -37.00 3.09
CA ILE A 147 -19.88 -37.05 4.47
C ILE A 147 -18.37 -37.33 4.50
N ARG A 148 -17.87 -38.24 3.66
CA ARG A 148 -16.44 -38.54 3.54
C ARG A 148 -15.64 -37.34 3.02
N ASP A 149 -16.15 -36.59 2.04
CA ASP A 149 -15.52 -35.36 1.57
C ASP A 149 -15.53 -34.27 2.63
N LEU A 150 -16.63 -34.10 3.36
CA LEU A 150 -16.72 -33.18 4.49
C LEU A 150 -15.70 -33.53 5.58
N GLN A 151 -15.59 -34.81 5.95
CA GLN A 151 -14.61 -35.30 6.92
C GLN A 151 -13.18 -35.07 6.39
N GLY A 152 -12.90 -35.43 5.14
CA GLY A 152 -11.58 -35.21 4.53
C GLY A 152 -11.24 -33.74 4.29
N ARG A 153 -12.23 -32.85 4.14
CA ARG A 153 -12.03 -31.39 4.14
C ARG A 153 -11.71 -30.89 5.55
N LEU A 154 -12.48 -31.31 6.53
CA LEU A 154 -12.24 -30.95 7.92
C LEU A 154 -10.85 -31.41 8.39
N GLU A 155 -10.44 -32.64 8.08
CA GLU A 155 -9.10 -33.17 8.38
C GLU A 155 -7.97 -32.39 7.69
N ARG A 156 -8.22 -31.81 6.50
CA ARG A 156 -7.23 -30.98 5.78
C ARG A 156 -7.15 -29.54 6.29
N GLU A 157 -8.29 -28.97 6.65
CA GLU A 157 -8.39 -27.56 7.06
C GLU A 157 -8.08 -27.39 8.56
N LEU A 158 -8.40 -28.38 9.39
CA LEU A 158 -8.23 -28.30 10.85
C LEU A 158 -6.77 -28.01 11.27
N PRO A 159 -5.72 -28.65 10.70
CA PRO A 159 -4.34 -28.29 11.02
C PRO A 159 -4.02 -26.83 10.70
N GLN A 160 -4.46 -26.32 9.54
CA GLN A 160 -4.23 -24.93 9.15
C GLN A 160 -4.93 -23.95 10.08
N MET A 161 -6.14 -24.28 10.53
CA MET A 161 -6.88 -23.47 11.51
C MET A 161 -6.17 -23.44 12.87
N LYS A 162 -5.63 -24.57 13.33
CA LYS A 162 -4.84 -24.62 14.59
C LYS A 162 -3.55 -23.80 14.48
N GLU A 163 -2.83 -23.90 13.36
CA GLU A 163 -1.62 -23.11 13.11
C GLU A 163 -1.89 -21.61 13.03
N GLN A 164 -3.00 -21.24 12.37
CA GLN A 164 -3.45 -19.86 12.24
C GLN A 164 -3.81 -19.29 13.61
N PHE A 165 -4.54 -20.04 14.43
CA PHE A 165 -4.90 -19.62 15.77
C PHE A 165 -3.66 -19.43 16.67
N LEU A 166 -2.70 -20.38 16.64
CA LEU A 166 -1.43 -20.20 17.36
C LEU A 166 -0.69 -18.95 16.87
N ARG A 167 -0.63 -18.70 15.56
CA ARG A 167 0.01 -17.51 15.00
C ARG A 167 -0.64 -16.22 15.48
N ASP A 168 -1.96 -16.16 15.49
CA ASP A 168 -2.71 -14.98 15.93
C ASP A 168 -2.54 -14.77 17.46
N LEU A 169 -2.46 -15.85 18.24
CA LEU A 169 -2.13 -15.80 19.67
C LEU A 169 -0.72 -15.22 19.92
N LEU A 170 0.26 -15.56 19.09
CA LEU A 170 1.63 -15.06 19.22
C LEU A 170 1.78 -13.58 18.83
N LEU A 171 1.00 -13.10 17.85
CA LEU A 171 1.20 -11.78 17.23
C LEU A 171 0.35 -10.66 17.86
N HIS A 172 -0.84 -10.97 18.37
CA HIS A 172 -1.82 -9.97 18.79
C HIS A 172 -2.65 -10.51 19.94
N CYS A 173 -2.48 -10.05 21.19
CA CYS A 173 -3.40 -10.48 22.25
C CYS A 173 -3.99 -9.34 23.08
N SER A 174 -5.23 -9.04 22.74
CA SER A 174 -6.30 -8.90 23.73
C SER A 174 -7.48 -9.78 23.26
N TYR A 175 -7.43 -11.08 23.60
CA TYR A 175 -8.58 -11.98 23.42
C TYR A 175 -9.52 -11.85 24.61
N SER A 176 -10.83 -11.98 24.37
CA SER A 176 -11.78 -12.23 25.45
C SER A 176 -11.57 -13.63 26.02
N ARG A 177 -11.96 -13.84 27.29
CA ARG A 177 -11.84 -15.14 27.97
C ARG A 177 -12.56 -16.27 27.22
N GLU A 178 -13.70 -15.96 26.61
CA GLU A 178 -14.50 -16.92 25.84
C GLU A 178 -13.80 -17.36 24.53
N GLU A 179 -13.12 -16.45 23.86
CA GLU A 179 -12.35 -16.74 22.63
C GLU A 179 -11.10 -17.56 22.92
N LEU A 180 -10.41 -17.28 24.04
CA LEU A 180 -9.27 -18.07 24.48
C LEU A 180 -9.71 -19.49 24.88
N GLU A 181 -10.81 -19.63 25.63
CA GLU A 181 -11.38 -20.94 25.99
C GLU A 181 -11.86 -21.73 24.76
N PHE A 182 -12.36 -21.05 23.71
CA PHE A 182 -12.73 -21.72 22.46
C PHE A 182 -11.50 -22.17 21.66
N GLY A 183 -10.48 -21.32 21.55
CA GLY A 183 -9.25 -21.64 20.84
C GLY A 183 -8.44 -22.75 21.52
N LEU A 184 -8.40 -22.79 22.85
CA LEU A 184 -7.79 -23.89 23.60
C LEU A 184 -8.57 -25.20 23.44
N ARG A 185 -9.91 -25.14 23.34
CA ARG A 185 -10.74 -26.30 22.97
C ARG A 185 -10.51 -26.77 21.52
N LEU A 186 -10.14 -25.88 20.61
CA LEU A 186 -9.81 -26.24 19.22
C LEU A 186 -8.43 -26.89 19.11
N ILE A 187 -7.45 -26.39 19.87
CA ILE A 187 -6.11 -26.98 19.92
C ILE A 187 -6.14 -28.35 20.62
N GLU A 188 -6.90 -28.48 21.71
CA GLU A 188 -6.87 -29.61 22.65
C GLU A 188 -5.44 -29.92 23.12
N PRO A 189 -4.75 -28.96 23.79
CA PRO A 189 -3.40 -29.20 24.23
C PRO A 189 -3.36 -30.36 25.23
N GLU A 190 -2.46 -31.32 25.03
CA GLU A 190 -2.35 -32.50 25.89
C GLU A 190 -1.92 -32.14 27.33
N CYS A 191 -1.36 -30.93 27.53
CA CYS A 191 -0.84 -30.44 28.80
C CYS A 191 -1.18 -28.95 29.00
N ARG A 192 -1.38 -28.54 30.27
CA ARG A 192 -1.58 -27.12 30.62
C ARG A 192 -0.29 -26.30 30.56
N ASN A 193 0.83 -26.93 30.90
CA ASN A 193 2.15 -26.31 30.80
C ASN A 193 2.83 -26.75 29.50
N VAL A 194 3.39 -25.77 28.82
CA VAL A 194 4.02 -25.90 27.51
C VAL A 194 5.32 -25.11 27.49
N ARG A 195 6.21 -25.51 26.57
CA ARG A 195 7.43 -24.77 26.25
C ARG A 195 7.37 -24.33 24.80
N LEU A 196 7.99 -23.20 24.52
CA LEU A 196 8.07 -22.65 23.18
C LEU A 196 9.50 -22.79 22.65
N VAL A 197 9.62 -23.38 21.48
CA VAL A 197 10.88 -23.54 20.76
C VAL A 197 10.85 -22.64 19.53
N LEU A 198 11.76 -21.69 19.46
CA LEU A 198 11.91 -20.80 18.32
C LEU A 198 13.13 -21.24 17.51
N ILE A 199 12.93 -21.55 16.23
CA ILE A 199 13.98 -22.01 15.33
C ILE A 199 14.15 -20.98 14.22
N GLN A 200 15.34 -20.39 14.17
CA GLN A 200 15.73 -19.40 13.19
C GLN A 200 16.86 -19.96 12.31
N PRO A 201 16.61 -20.19 11.02
CA PRO A 201 17.64 -20.62 10.10
C PRO A 201 18.53 -19.44 9.66
N CYS A 202 19.84 -19.67 9.54
CA CYS A 202 20.86 -18.67 9.21
C CYS A 202 21.12 -18.60 7.68
N GLY A 203 21.27 -17.39 7.13
CA GLY A 203 21.63 -17.17 5.72
C GLY A 203 20.47 -16.82 4.76
N GLU A 204 20.74 -16.87 3.45
CA GLU A 204 19.73 -16.71 2.39
C GLU A 204 18.88 -17.96 2.27
N ILE A 205 17.58 -17.84 2.58
CA ILE A 205 16.67 -18.98 2.74
C ILE A 205 15.36 -18.62 2.04
N ASP A 206 14.91 -19.51 1.18
CA ASP A 206 13.66 -19.38 0.44
C ASP A 206 12.49 -20.12 1.12
N ALA A 207 11.31 -20.07 0.50
CA ALA A 207 10.10 -20.72 1.02
C ALA A 207 10.20 -22.25 1.08
N LEU A 208 10.99 -22.89 0.22
CA LEU A 208 11.16 -24.35 0.18
C LEU A 208 11.98 -24.83 1.38
N HIS A 209 13.01 -24.08 1.77
CA HIS A 209 13.80 -24.37 2.95
C HIS A 209 12.98 -24.26 4.25
N ILE A 210 12.14 -23.23 4.39
CA ILE A 210 11.25 -23.08 5.56
C ILE A 210 10.24 -24.21 5.64
N ARG A 211 9.68 -24.64 4.50
CA ARG A 211 8.78 -25.80 4.44
C ARG A 211 9.49 -27.08 4.86
N SER A 212 10.71 -27.30 4.34
CA SER A 212 11.52 -28.47 4.70
C SER A 212 11.91 -28.48 6.18
N LEU A 213 12.25 -27.32 6.74
CA LEU A 213 12.52 -27.16 8.17
C LEU A 213 11.29 -27.51 9.02
N LYS A 214 10.11 -27.04 8.61
CA LYS A 214 8.84 -27.35 9.27
C LYS A 214 8.57 -28.86 9.29
N GLU A 215 8.69 -29.53 8.14
CA GLU A 215 8.49 -30.98 8.02
C GLU A 215 9.48 -31.75 8.91
N MET A 216 10.76 -31.35 8.95
CA MET A 216 11.77 -31.98 9.80
C MET A 216 11.53 -31.74 11.30
N ALA A 217 11.09 -30.54 11.68
CA ALA A 217 10.80 -30.20 13.06
C ALA A 217 9.57 -30.95 13.57
N GLU A 218 8.52 -31.06 12.74
CA GLU A 218 7.34 -31.86 13.07
C GLU A 218 7.70 -33.33 13.27
N GLU A 219 8.49 -33.93 12.39
CA GLU A 219 8.92 -35.33 12.53
C GLU A 219 9.84 -35.52 13.76
N GLY A 220 10.80 -34.61 13.95
CA GLY A 220 11.84 -34.74 14.98
C GLY A 220 11.37 -34.45 16.41
N LEU A 221 10.42 -33.53 16.57
CA LEU A 221 9.93 -33.07 17.87
C LEU A 221 8.63 -33.76 18.32
N ARG A 222 7.90 -34.45 17.43
CA ARG A 222 6.71 -35.27 17.78
C ARG A 222 6.90 -36.12 19.03
N PRO A 223 7.99 -36.90 19.19
CA PRO A 223 8.15 -37.75 20.36
C PRO A 223 8.50 -36.97 21.66
N SER A 224 8.78 -35.66 21.57
CA SER A 224 8.93 -34.75 22.72
C SER A 224 7.62 -34.08 23.12
N GLY A 225 6.47 -34.60 22.69
CA GLY A 225 5.17 -34.02 22.99
C GLY A 225 4.88 -32.75 22.19
N LEU A 226 5.32 -32.69 20.93
CA LEU A 226 4.98 -31.57 20.05
C LEU A 226 3.46 -31.43 19.90
N GLN A 227 2.95 -30.30 20.33
CA GLN A 227 1.52 -29.94 20.23
C GLN A 227 1.24 -29.31 18.86
N LEU A 228 1.98 -28.27 18.50
CA LEU A 228 1.73 -27.45 17.32
C LEU A 228 3.03 -26.82 16.76
N VAL A 229 3.05 -26.56 15.45
CA VAL A 229 4.14 -25.82 14.79
C VAL A 229 3.55 -24.78 13.86
N THR A 230 4.01 -23.53 13.95
CA THR A 230 3.62 -22.47 13.03
C THR A 230 4.84 -21.67 12.56
N THR A 231 4.63 -20.74 11.62
CA THR A 231 5.68 -19.85 11.13
C THR A 231 5.31 -18.39 11.37
N VAL A 232 6.27 -17.62 11.86
CA VAL A 232 6.15 -16.18 12.06
C VAL A 232 7.32 -15.51 11.32
N GLY A 233 7.02 -14.88 10.18
CA GLY A 233 8.06 -14.35 9.29
C GLY A 233 8.95 -15.47 8.74
N ARG A 234 10.25 -15.42 9.04
CA ARG A 234 11.24 -16.45 8.66
C ARG A 234 11.58 -17.42 9.80
N ARG A 235 10.87 -17.35 10.93
CA ARG A 235 11.10 -18.17 12.12
C ARG A 235 10.05 -19.27 12.20
N LEU A 236 10.48 -20.48 12.56
CA LEU A 236 9.59 -21.57 12.92
C LEU A 236 9.35 -21.55 14.42
N VAL A 237 8.10 -21.66 14.84
CA VAL A 237 7.68 -21.68 16.25
C VAL A 237 7.06 -23.04 16.53
N ALA A 238 7.64 -23.80 17.45
CA ALA A 238 7.12 -25.09 17.88
C ALA A 238 6.69 -25.04 19.35
N LEU A 239 5.48 -25.49 19.62
CA LEU A 239 4.91 -25.63 20.96
C LEU A 239 5.03 -27.08 21.39
N ILE A 240 5.78 -27.35 22.46
CA ILE A 240 5.99 -28.71 22.99
C ILE A 240 5.43 -28.81 24.42
N SER A 241 5.00 -29.99 24.82
CA SER A 241 4.64 -30.29 26.20
C SER A 241 5.85 -30.15 27.12
N ASP A 242 5.57 -29.83 28.39
CA ASP A 242 6.61 -29.88 29.41
C ASP A 242 7.09 -31.32 29.64
N GLY A 243 8.40 -31.54 29.56
CA GLY A 243 9.08 -32.84 29.61
C GLY A 243 10.53 -32.71 30.07
N THR A 244 11.30 -33.80 30.12
CA THR A 244 12.70 -33.77 30.57
C THR A 244 13.60 -33.02 29.57
N ASP A 245 14.28 -31.98 30.07
CA ASP A 245 15.12 -31.05 29.30
C ASP A 245 16.10 -31.75 28.34
N ASP A 246 16.71 -32.85 28.78
CA ASP A 246 17.77 -33.56 28.07
C ASP A 246 17.30 -34.21 26.75
N GLU A 247 16.06 -34.74 26.70
CA GLU A 247 15.57 -35.44 25.50
C GLU A 247 15.13 -34.47 24.40
N ALA A 248 14.53 -33.34 24.77
CA ALA A 248 14.13 -32.30 23.84
C ALA A 248 15.37 -31.62 23.22
N LEU A 249 16.37 -31.28 24.03
CA LEU A 249 17.64 -30.72 23.57
C LEU A 249 18.36 -31.68 22.61
N ALA A 250 18.48 -32.96 22.96
CA ALA A 250 19.12 -33.95 22.09
C ALA A 250 18.44 -34.09 20.71
N ARG A 251 17.11 -33.88 20.63
CA ARG A 251 16.37 -33.90 19.36
C ARG A 251 16.57 -32.63 18.56
N LEU A 252 16.65 -31.47 19.21
CA LEU A 252 16.96 -30.20 18.55
C LEU A 252 18.38 -30.22 17.95
N TYR A 253 19.36 -30.83 18.63
CA TYR A 253 20.69 -31.08 18.07
C TYR A 253 20.64 -31.97 16.81
N ARG A 254 19.86 -33.07 16.83
CA ARG A 254 19.67 -33.93 15.65
C ARG A 254 18.97 -33.21 14.50
N LEU A 255 17.97 -32.39 14.79
CA LEU A 255 17.26 -31.56 13.80
C LEU A 255 18.24 -30.62 13.10
N LYS A 256 19.09 -29.97 13.89
CA LYS A 256 20.14 -29.07 13.42
C LYS A 256 21.14 -29.76 12.48
N GLU A 257 21.70 -30.90 12.90
CA GLU A 257 22.62 -31.68 12.07
C GLU A 257 21.98 -32.13 10.74
N ARG A 258 20.72 -32.58 10.81
CA ARG A 258 19.97 -33.02 9.61
C ARG A 258 19.73 -31.87 8.65
N PHE A 259 19.35 -30.70 9.16
CA PHE A 259 19.10 -29.52 8.34
C PHE A 259 20.39 -29.00 7.69
N HIS A 260 21.49 -28.90 8.46
CA HIS A 260 22.80 -28.53 7.92
C HIS A 260 23.27 -29.49 6.82
N ARG A 261 23.11 -30.80 7.01
CA ARG A 261 23.54 -31.81 6.02
C ARG A 261 22.80 -31.68 4.69
N ILE A 262 21.53 -31.32 4.70
CA ILE A 262 20.68 -31.25 3.49
C ILE A 262 20.78 -29.89 2.82
N HIS A 263 20.68 -28.81 3.61
CA HIS A 263 20.51 -27.45 3.10
C HIS A 263 21.77 -26.58 3.24
N ARG A 264 22.83 -27.09 3.86
CA ARG A 264 24.10 -26.35 4.11
C ARG A 264 23.90 -25.02 4.84
N ALA A 265 22.86 -24.94 5.66
CA ALA A 265 22.50 -23.78 6.46
C ALA A 265 22.43 -24.16 7.94
N GLU A 266 22.85 -23.24 8.81
CA GLU A 266 22.83 -23.42 10.27
C GLU A 266 21.47 -23.03 10.87
N LEU A 267 21.15 -23.56 12.04
CA LEU A 267 19.94 -23.26 12.80
C LEU A 267 20.29 -22.71 14.19
N ASN A 268 19.82 -21.49 14.49
CA ASN A 268 19.79 -20.95 15.85
C ASN A 268 18.46 -21.32 16.50
N ILE A 269 18.51 -21.92 17.68
CA ILE A 269 17.33 -22.45 18.37
C ILE A 269 17.28 -21.88 19.78
N SER A 270 16.13 -21.35 20.22
CA SER A 270 15.87 -21.08 21.63
C SER A 270 14.73 -21.94 22.15
N ILE A 271 14.81 -22.31 23.42
CA ILE A 271 13.77 -23.03 24.15
C ILE A 271 13.48 -22.31 25.46
N THR A 272 12.19 -22.08 25.74
CA THR A 272 11.75 -21.46 26.99
C THR A 272 11.67 -22.45 28.15
N GLU A 273 11.64 -21.92 29.37
CA GLU A 273 11.04 -22.59 30.51
C GLU A 273 9.56 -22.94 30.25
N ALA A 274 9.05 -23.89 31.02
CA ALA A 274 7.65 -24.24 31.00
C ALA A 274 6.77 -23.11 31.53
N GLY A 275 5.68 -22.82 30.82
CA GLY A 275 4.66 -21.89 31.26
C GLY A 275 3.26 -22.33 30.84
N PRO A 276 2.22 -21.70 31.40
CA PRO A 276 0.84 -22.02 31.05
C PRO A 276 0.57 -21.70 29.57
N VAL A 277 -0.22 -22.54 28.91
CA VAL A 277 -0.59 -22.38 27.49
C VAL A 277 -1.34 -21.07 27.21
N GLU A 278 -2.00 -20.52 28.23
CA GLU A 278 -2.67 -19.22 28.20
C GLU A 278 -1.69 -18.05 28.03
N ASP A 279 -0.43 -18.21 28.49
CA ASP A 279 0.62 -17.18 28.45
C ASP A 279 1.63 -17.41 27.30
N VAL A 280 1.24 -18.14 26.26
CA VAL A 280 2.13 -18.45 25.11
C VAL A 280 2.69 -17.20 24.43
N ALA A 281 1.98 -16.08 24.43
CA ALA A 281 2.50 -14.79 23.93
C ALA A 281 3.69 -14.26 24.76
N ARG A 282 3.67 -14.46 26.09
CA ARG A 282 4.80 -14.14 26.98
C ARG A 282 5.97 -15.07 26.70
N LEU A 283 5.73 -16.39 26.62
CA LEU A 283 6.75 -17.37 26.28
C LEU A 283 7.39 -17.10 24.91
N TYR A 284 6.59 -16.67 23.94
CA TYR A 284 7.10 -16.26 22.62
C TYR A 284 8.03 -15.06 22.69
N THR A 285 7.68 -14.06 23.50
CA THR A 285 8.52 -12.89 23.76
C THR A 285 9.84 -13.33 24.40
N GLU A 286 9.80 -14.19 25.42
CA GLU A 286 10.99 -14.72 26.09
C GLU A 286 11.90 -15.52 25.14
N ALA A 287 11.34 -16.43 24.34
CA ALA A 287 12.10 -17.21 23.37
C ALA A 287 12.76 -16.34 22.30
N ARG A 288 12.02 -15.32 21.84
CA ARG A 288 12.49 -14.35 20.86
C ARG A 288 13.65 -13.54 21.43
N ASP A 289 13.46 -13.01 22.63
CA ASP A 289 14.47 -12.23 23.31
C ASP A 289 15.72 -13.10 23.56
N CYS A 290 15.60 -14.38 23.94
CA CYS A 290 16.78 -15.26 24.03
C CYS A 290 17.57 -15.44 22.71
N LEU A 291 16.91 -15.42 21.53
CA LEU A 291 17.59 -15.47 20.24
C LEU A 291 18.19 -14.11 19.82
N ASP A 292 17.51 -13.01 20.17
CA ASP A 292 17.90 -11.66 19.76
C ASP A 292 19.00 -11.07 20.69
N TYR A 293 19.08 -11.54 21.95
CA TYR A 293 19.94 -10.95 22.98
C TYR A 293 21.35 -11.57 23.14
N ASN A 294 21.61 -12.80 22.66
CA ASN A 294 22.91 -13.47 22.88
C ASN A 294 23.82 -13.38 21.64
N LEU A 295 24.66 -12.34 21.61
CA LEU A 295 25.61 -12.01 20.53
C LEU A 295 26.75 -13.04 20.35
N ASP A 296 26.89 -13.99 21.27
CA ASP A 296 27.97 -14.99 21.32
C ASP A 296 27.59 -16.39 20.81
N LEU A 297 26.42 -16.56 20.16
CA LEU A 297 26.14 -17.84 19.49
C LEU A 297 26.94 -17.92 18.18
N PRO A 298 27.94 -18.81 18.05
CA PRO A 298 28.47 -19.15 16.73
C PRO A 298 27.32 -19.68 15.87
N ASP A 299 27.37 -19.46 14.55
CA ASP A 299 26.33 -19.90 13.61
C ASP A 299 25.89 -21.33 13.93
N GLY A 300 24.66 -21.43 14.44
CA GLY A 300 24.09 -22.67 14.91
C GLY A 300 24.36 -23.04 16.39
N GLY A 301 23.76 -22.32 17.33
CA GLY A 301 23.68 -22.77 18.73
C GLY A 301 22.25 -22.96 19.24
N ILE A 302 22.11 -23.69 20.36
CA ILE A 302 20.85 -23.88 21.09
C ILE A 302 20.97 -23.16 22.43
N ILE A 303 20.00 -22.29 22.77
CA ILE A 303 19.98 -21.52 24.03
C ILE A 303 18.75 -21.86 24.85
N THR A 304 18.95 -21.95 26.16
CA THR A 304 17.86 -21.98 27.14
C THR A 304 17.68 -20.62 27.82
N THR A 305 16.48 -20.31 28.30
CA THR A 305 16.18 -19.08 29.06
C THR A 305 16.99 -18.90 30.36
N ASN A 306 17.63 -19.96 30.88
CA ASN A 306 18.53 -19.88 32.04
C ASN A 306 19.96 -19.43 31.68
N ASP A 307 20.41 -19.67 30.46
CA ASP A 307 21.74 -19.23 30.00
C ASP A 307 21.82 -17.70 29.89
N SER A 308 20.70 -17.04 29.61
CA SER A 308 20.55 -15.57 29.54
C SER A 308 20.54 -14.84 30.89
N ARG A 309 20.52 -15.55 32.03
CA ARG A 309 20.44 -14.94 33.37
C ARG A 309 21.80 -14.67 34.04
N LEU A 310 22.92 -15.01 33.40
CA LEU A 310 24.24 -15.02 34.07
C LEU A 310 25.11 -13.76 33.95
N ASP A 311 24.75 -12.72 33.18
CA ASP A 311 25.53 -11.47 33.14
C ASP A 311 24.69 -10.22 33.41
N GLY A 312 24.21 -10.11 34.65
CA GLY A 312 23.68 -8.89 35.23
C GLY A 312 24.78 -7.89 35.63
N ARG A 313 25.64 -7.44 34.70
CA ARG A 313 26.48 -6.25 34.92
C ARG A 313 25.83 -5.04 34.26
N SER A 314 25.32 -4.13 35.09
CA SER A 314 24.86 -2.81 34.70
C SER A 314 25.98 -2.02 33.98
N VAL A 315 25.88 -1.88 32.65
CA VAL A 315 26.78 -1.05 31.83
C VAL A 315 26.30 0.42 31.74
N GLY A 316 25.37 0.83 32.61
CA GLY A 316 24.66 2.11 32.51
C GLY A 316 25.49 3.39 32.72
N ASP A 317 26.64 3.34 33.42
CA ASP A 317 27.35 4.55 33.87
C ASP A 317 28.64 4.90 33.09
N GLY A 318 29.10 4.05 32.16
CA GLY A 318 30.41 4.23 31.49
C GLY A 318 30.42 5.08 30.21
N PHE A 319 29.35 5.00 29.40
CA PHE A 319 29.38 5.52 28.03
C PHE A 319 29.21 7.04 27.91
N GLY A 320 28.53 7.69 28.86
CA GLY A 320 28.20 9.11 28.78
C GLY A 320 29.40 10.03 28.56
N SER A 321 30.55 9.71 29.17
CA SER A 321 31.79 10.48 28.99
C SER A 321 32.37 10.39 27.56
N ARG A 322 32.17 9.25 26.89
CA ARG A 322 32.67 8.98 25.54
C ARG A 322 31.77 9.59 24.47
N PHE A 323 30.45 9.57 24.68
CA PHE A 323 29.48 10.29 23.84
C PHE A 323 29.80 11.78 23.72
N VAL A 324 30.14 12.43 24.84
CA VAL A 324 30.52 13.85 24.86
C VAL A 324 31.82 14.09 24.09
N LYS A 325 32.81 13.21 24.21
CA LYS A 325 34.08 13.31 23.45
C LYS A 325 33.87 13.14 21.96
N ILE A 326 33.12 12.14 21.52
CA ILE A 326 32.83 11.88 20.10
C ILE A 326 32.06 13.05 19.49
N THR A 327 30.96 13.47 20.11
CA THR A 327 30.15 14.58 19.59
C THR A 327 30.93 15.90 19.53
N SER A 328 31.78 16.17 20.54
CA SER A 328 32.68 17.33 20.54
C SER A 328 33.71 17.25 19.41
N ALA A 329 34.33 16.08 19.18
CA ALA A 329 35.31 15.89 18.10
C ALA A 329 34.68 16.05 16.70
N VAL A 330 33.49 15.47 16.48
CA VAL A 330 32.70 15.59 15.25
C VAL A 330 32.30 17.05 14.99
N LYS A 331 31.86 17.76 16.04
CA LYS A 331 31.52 19.19 15.96
C LYS A 331 32.74 20.07 15.69
N MET A 332 33.88 19.74 16.28
CA MET A 332 35.14 20.48 16.08
C MET A 332 35.82 20.16 14.75
N GLY A 333 35.38 19.13 14.02
CA GLY A 333 35.95 18.71 12.74
C GLY A 333 37.30 18.00 12.89
N ASN A 334 37.56 17.37 14.04
CA ASN A 334 38.83 16.67 14.30
C ASN A 334 38.71 15.19 13.91
N LEU A 335 39.15 14.85 12.69
CA LEU A 335 39.01 13.50 12.13
C LEU A 335 39.79 12.44 12.91
N GLU A 336 40.99 12.76 13.38
CA GLU A 336 41.88 11.83 14.08
C GLU A 336 41.30 11.41 15.44
N VAL A 337 40.85 12.40 16.23
CA VAL A 337 40.20 12.14 17.52
C VAL A 337 38.83 11.48 17.34
N THR A 338 38.07 11.86 16.30
CA THR A 338 36.78 11.22 16.01
C THR A 338 36.96 9.75 15.69
N HIS A 339 37.93 9.40 14.85
CA HIS A 339 38.20 8.00 14.51
C HIS A 339 38.64 7.20 15.74
N SER A 340 39.60 7.71 16.52
CA SER A 340 40.09 7.01 17.72
C SER A 340 38.99 6.77 18.76
N GLU A 341 38.13 7.75 19.03
CA GLU A 341 37.08 7.64 20.03
C GLU A 341 35.90 6.78 19.57
N VAL A 342 35.56 6.79 18.27
CA VAL A 342 34.54 5.88 17.72
C VAL A 342 35.06 4.44 17.75
N THR A 343 36.31 4.16 17.37
CA THR A 343 36.88 2.81 17.48
C THR A 343 36.88 2.31 18.93
N ALA A 344 37.27 3.17 19.87
CA ALA A 344 37.26 2.82 21.29
C ALA A 344 35.83 2.60 21.85
N PHE A 345 34.83 3.35 21.36
CA PHE A 345 33.44 3.12 21.73
C PHE A 345 32.95 1.73 21.32
N PHE A 346 33.23 1.29 20.09
CA PHE A 346 32.86 -0.05 19.63
C PHE A 346 33.69 -1.15 20.31
N GLY A 347 34.94 -0.86 20.69
CA GLY A 347 35.75 -1.73 21.55
C GLY A 347 35.14 -1.94 22.94
N ASP A 348 34.68 -0.85 23.58
CA ASP A 348 33.98 -0.91 24.87
C ASP A 348 32.62 -1.61 24.75
N LEU A 349 31.91 -1.40 23.63
CA LEU A 349 30.62 -2.06 23.35
C LEU A 349 30.80 -3.58 23.20
N ALA A 350 31.84 -4.01 22.49
CA ALA A 350 32.19 -5.42 22.29
C ALA A 350 32.69 -6.08 23.60
N ALA A 351 33.41 -5.34 24.44
CA ALA A 351 33.89 -5.83 25.73
C ALA A 351 32.80 -5.81 26.84
N GLY A 352 31.69 -5.10 26.62
CA GLY A 352 30.66 -4.83 27.61
C GLY A 352 29.61 -5.93 27.80
N GLY A 353 29.60 -6.98 26.97
CA GLY A 353 28.63 -8.07 27.05
C GLY A 353 27.17 -7.63 26.87
N LEU A 354 26.95 -6.52 26.15
CA LEU A 354 25.61 -5.97 25.89
C LEU A 354 24.90 -6.79 24.81
N ASP A 355 23.59 -6.94 24.94
CA ASP A 355 22.75 -7.58 23.92
C ASP A 355 22.62 -6.73 22.64
N THR A 356 22.21 -7.34 21.51
CA THR A 356 22.17 -6.67 20.21
C THR A 356 21.26 -5.45 20.21
N ASP A 357 20.11 -5.51 20.88
CA ASP A 357 19.15 -4.41 20.89
C ASP A 357 19.66 -3.25 21.76
N SER A 358 20.31 -3.53 22.89
CA SER A 358 20.98 -2.54 23.72
C SER A 358 22.20 -1.94 23.01
N ALA A 359 23.04 -2.78 22.40
CA ALA A 359 24.19 -2.36 21.59
C ALA A 359 23.73 -1.47 20.43
N MET A 360 22.67 -1.87 19.72
CA MET A 360 22.05 -1.09 18.65
C MET A 360 21.40 0.18 19.18
N ALA A 361 20.77 0.17 20.36
CA ALA A 361 20.23 1.37 20.99
C ALA A 361 21.35 2.39 21.28
N TYR A 362 22.48 1.95 21.84
CA TYR A 362 23.65 2.80 22.05
C TYR A 362 24.29 3.26 20.72
N CYS A 363 24.34 2.40 19.70
CA CYS A 363 24.80 2.79 18.36
C CYS A 363 23.85 3.82 17.71
N LEU A 364 22.54 3.64 17.82
CA LEU A 364 21.53 4.56 17.30
C LEU A 364 21.58 5.89 18.05
N GLU A 365 21.72 5.85 19.38
CA GLU A 365 21.92 7.04 20.19
C GLU A 365 23.19 7.78 19.75
N LEU A 366 24.29 7.06 19.49
CA LEU A 366 25.55 7.65 19.02
C LEU A 366 25.41 8.27 17.63
N LEU A 367 24.77 7.55 16.71
CA LEU A 367 24.52 8.01 15.35
C LEU A 367 23.60 9.24 15.34
N ILE A 368 22.54 9.27 16.14
CA ILE A 368 21.66 10.43 16.30
C ILE A 368 22.44 11.61 16.92
N ALA A 369 23.27 11.34 17.94
CA ALA A 369 24.08 12.37 18.59
C ALA A 369 25.10 12.99 17.62
N MET A 370 25.71 12.18 16.74
CA MET A 370 26.60 12.64 15.67
C MET A 370 25.84 13.36 14.55
N ALA A 371 24.68 12.86 14.14
CA ALA A 371 23.81 13.49 13.13
C ALA A 371 23.36 14.90 13.56
N ARG A 372 23.09 15.10 14.85
CA ARG A 372 22.79 16.42 15.43
C ARG A 372 23.96 17.40 15.36
N GLN A 373 25.19 16.92 15.16
CA GLN A 373 26.36 17.79 14.93
C GLN A 373 26.52 18.20 13.46
N ALA A 374 25.68 17.70 12.54
CA ALA A 374 25.70 18.11 11.14
C ALA A 374 25.13 19.54 10.96
N PRO A 375 25.45 20.23 9.84
CA PRO A 375 24.89 21.54 9.53
C PRO A 375 23.34 21.51 9.46
N SER A 376 22.68 22.60 9.87
CA SER A 376 21.24 22.68 10.10
C SER A 376 20.33 22.20 8.94
N GLY A 377 20.79 22.32 7.69
CA GLY A 377 20.05 21.85 6.50
C GLY A 377 20.21 20.37 6.14
N LYS A 378 21.09 19.62 6.83
CA LYS A 378 21.37 18.20 6.54
C LYS A 378 20.98 17.23 7.67
N ILE A 379 20.64 17.75 8.85
CA ILE A 379 20.30 16.93 10.03
C ILE A 379 19.16 15.95 9.70
N SER A 380 18.09 16.40 9.03
CA SER A 380 16.95 15.55 8.66
C SER A 380 17.33 14.44 7.66
N SER A 381 18.27 14.69 6.75
CA SER A 381 18.78 13.69 5.81
C SER A 381 19.55 12.61 6.55
N TYR A 382 20.47 12.99 7.43
CA TYR A 382 21.27 12.05 8.20
C TYR A 382 20.43 11.27 9.22
N ILE A 383 19.42 11.89 9.84
CA ILE A 383 18.47 11.18 10.71
C ILE A 383 17.68 10.13 9.93
N ASN A 384 17.23 10.44 8.70
CA ASN A 384 16.56 9.46 7.85
C ASN A 384 17.50 8.33 7.39
N GLU A 385 18.79 8.62 7.19
CA GLU A 385 19.79 7.62 6.86
C GLU A 385 20.11 6.70 8.06
N VAL A 386 20.09 7.23 9.29
CA VAL A 386 20.21 6.42 10.52
C VAL A 386 19.05 5.44 10.67
N VAL A 387 17.86 5.73 10.14
CA VAL A 387 16.74 4.76 10.09
C VAL A 387 17.09 3.55 9.21
N SER A 388 17.92 3.72 8.18
CA SER A 388 18.37 2.60 7.32
C SER A 388 19.36 1.66 8.03
N VAL A 389 20.04 2.14 9.08
CA VAL A 389 20.94 1.33 9.92
C VAL A 389 20.19 0.29 10.75
N LEU A 390 18.89 0.50 11.00
CA LEU A 390 18.01 -0.48 11.63
C LEU A 390 17.88 -1.79 10.81
N SER A 391 18.34 -1.78 9.57
CA SER A 391 18.38 -2.95 8.67
C SER A 391 19.67 -3.77 8.80
N ILE A 392 20.71 -3.23 9.44
CA ILE A 392 22.04 -3.85 9.54
C ILE A 392 22.04 -4.82 10.73
N ARG A 393 22.51 -6.05 10.50
CA ARG A 393 22.39 -7.17 11.45
C ARG A 393 23.70 -7.58 12.12
N GLN A 394 24.82 -6.97 11.75
CA GLN A 394 26.15 -7.28 12.28
C GLN A 394 26.78 -6.03 12.87
N LEU A 395 27.30 -6.14 14.10
CA LEU A 395 27.91 -5.02 14.82
C LEU A 395 29.13 -4.45 14.09
N GLU A 396 29.89 -5.28 13.38
CA GLU A 396 31.04 -4.86 12.56
C GLU A 396 30.64 -3.97 11.37
N ASP A 397 29.47 -4.24 10.77
CA ASP A 397 28.94 -3.42 9.69
C ASP A 397 28.37 -2.10 10.23
N VAL A 398 27.76 -2.11 11.42
CA VAL A 398 27.34 -0.90 12.13
C VAL A 398 28.55 -0.08 12.56
N HIS A 399 29.63 -0.72 12.97
CA HIS A 399 30.91 -0.09 13.30
C HIS A 399 31.53 0.58 12.08
N ARG A 400 31.59 -0.12 10.94
CA ARG A 400 32.08 0.42 9.65
C ARG A 400 31.22 1.59 9.17
N TYR A 401 29.89 1.44 9.27
CA TYR A 401 28.94 2.49 8.94
C TYR A 401 29.12 3.70 9.85
N ALA A 402 29.19 3.51 11.18
CA ALA A 402 29.38 4.58 12.14
C ALA A 402 30.71 5.33 11.91
N HIS A 403 31.77 4.63 11.50
CA HIS A 403 33.03 5.26 11.09
C HIS A 403 32.90 6.11 9.82
N ALA A 404 32.25 5.57 8.78
CA ALA A 404 32.00 6.30 7.54
C ALA A 404 31.13 7.54 7.79
N PHE A 405 30.04 7.36 8.55
CA PHE A 405 29.08 8.38 8.94
C PHE A 405 29.73 9.49 9.79
N ALA A 406 30.51 9.11 10.81
CA ALA A 406 31.26 10.05 11.64
C ALA A 406 32.28 10.83 10.80
N SER A 407 32.99 10.15 9.90
CA SER A 407 34.02 10.76 9.04
C SER A 407 33.42 11.71 8.00
N GLU A 408 32.26 11.39 7.45
CA GLU A 408 31.55 12.29 6.53
C GLU A 408 31.11 13.57 7.22
N ILE A 409 30.40 13.46 8.35
CA ILE A 409 29.93 14.63 9.12
C ILE A 409 31.12 15.45 9.62
N THR A 410 32.16 14.81 10.13
CA THR A 410 33.38 15.48 10.62
C THR A 410 34.14 16.17 9.47
N SER A 411 34.20 15.55 8.28
CA SER A 411 34.79 16.15 7.09
C SER A 411 33.98 17.34 6.58
N ILE A 412 32.65 17.25 6.61
CA ILE A 412 31.75 18.37 6.28
C ILE A 412 31.90 19.48 7.30
N ASN A 413 31.95 19.18 8.59
CA ASN A 413 32.16 20.18 9.64
C ASN A 413 33.55 20.80 9.56
N CYS A 414 34.57 20.02 9.21
CA CYS A 414 35.92 20.51 8.92
C CYS A 414 35.91 21.44 7.70
N LYS A 415 35.29 21.03 6.59
CA LYS A 415 35.12 21.84 5.36
C LYS A 415 34.24 23.07 5.56
N THR A 416 33.21 22.99 6.40
CA THR A 416 32.31 24.11 6.73
C THR A 416 33.01 25.10 7.66
N ARG A 417 33.86 24.60 8.56
CA ARG A 417 34.73 25.43 9.40
C ARG A 417 35.85 26.06 8.57
N LEU A 418 36.43 25.33 7.62
CA LEU A 418 37.38 25.84 6.62
C LEU A 418 36.69 26.83 5.66
N ARG A 419 35.42 26.63 5.30
CA ARG A 419 34.59 27.60 4.55
C ARG A 419 34.27 28.83 5.37
N LYS A 420 33.90 28.74 6.65
CA LYS A 420 33.72 29.90 7.54
C LYS A 420 35.03 30.66 7.79
N ARG A 421 36.15 29.96 7.78
CA ARG A 421 37.48 30.58 7.80
C ARG A 421 37.84 31.20 6.45
N SER A 422 37.48 30.56 5.33
CA SER A 422 37.55 31.11 3.97
C SER A 422 36.65 32.32 3.79
N GLU A 423 35.45 32.36 4.37
CA GLU A 423 34.53 33.51 4.36
C GLU A 423 35.11 34.68 5.18
N LEU A 424 35.80 34.40 6.29
CA LEU A 424 36.53 35.42 7.04
C LEU A 424 37.74 35.93 6.25
N VAL A 425 38.48 35.05 5.57
CA VAL A 425 39.59 35.43 4.67
C VAL A 425 39.07 36.16 3.44
N GLU A 426 37.95 35.75 2.85
CA GLU A 426 37.26 36.42 1.74
C GLU A 426 36.73 37.79 2.17
N ARG A 427 36.23 37.93 3.41
CA ARG A 427 35.92 39.25 3.99
C ARG A 427 37.17 40.10 4.22
N ILE A 428 38.29 39.50 4.61
CA ILE A 428 39.59 40.21 4.69
C ILE A 428 40.01 40.66 3.30
N VAL A 429 39.94 39.79 2.28
CA VAL A 429 40.31 40.07 0.89
C VAL A 429 39.40 41.13 0.27
N SER A 430 38.08 41.01 0.42
CA SER A 430 37.09 42.00 -0.03
C SER A 430 37.30 43.35 0.65
N SER A 431 37.52 43.36 1.98
CA SER A 431 37.79 44.60 2.72
C SER A 431 39.10 45.26 2.28
N VAL A 432 40.13 44.45 1.96
CA VAL A 432 41.37 44.97 1.38
C VAL A 432 41.08 45.59 0.02
N GLN A 433 40.40 44.88 -0.89
CA GLN A 433 40.08 45.36 -2.24
C GLN A 433 39.25 46.66 -2.25
N GLU A 434 38.29 46.79 -1.35
CA GLU A 434 37.47 48.00 -1.18
C GLU A 434 38.25 49.21 -0.67
N HIS A 435 39.36 49.00 0.05
CA HIS A 435 40.11 50.06 0.73
C HIS A 435 41.59 50.14 0.29
N LEU A 436 41.95 49.59 -0.88
CA LEU A 436 43.35 49.55 -1.36
C LEU A 436 43.99 50.94 -1.47
N SER A 437 43.20 51.99 -1.70
CA SER A 437 43.65 53.39 -1.78
C SER A 437 43.98 54.02 -0.42
N ASN A 438 43.59 53.40 0.70
CA ASN A 438 43.87 53.92 2.04
C ASN A 438 45.32 53.61 2.45
N GLU A 439 46.11 54.65 2.74
CA GLU A 439 47.51 54.52 3.19
C GLU A 439 47.64 53.83 4.56
N GLU A 440 46.65 54.00 5.45
CA GLU A 440 46.64 53.43 6.81
C GLU A 440 46.16 51.97 6.86
N LEU A 441 45.80 51.38 5.71
CA LEU A 441 45.33 50.01 5.63
C LEU A 441 46.41 49.04 6.13
N THR A 442 46.22 48.53 7.33
CA THR A 442 47.08 47.55 7.99
C THR A 442 46.23 46.42 8.57
N LEU A 443 46.89 45.30 8.92
CA LEU A 443 46.20 44.19 9.58
C LEU A 443 45.52 44.63 10.90
N ALA A 444 46.16 45.55 11.63
CA ALA A 444 45.62 46.11 12.87
C ALA A 444 44.38 46.96 12.62
N TRP A 445 44.41 47.82 11.59
CA TRP A 445 43.26 48.62 11.16
C TRP A 445 42.08 47.73 10.74
N LEU A 446 42.34 46.70 9.92
CA LEU A 446 41.30 45.82 9.40
C LEU A 446 40.67 44.96 10.51
N ALA A 447 41.47 44.49 11.46
CA ALA A 447 41.00 43.76 12.63
C ALA A 447 40.10 44.61 13.53
N LYS A 448 40.42 45.90 13.70
CA LYS A 448 39.67 46.82 14.58
C LYS A 448 38.42 47.41 13.92
N GLU A 449 38.56 47.97 12.73
CA GLU A 449 37.54 48.82 12.10
C GLU A 449 36.54 48.03 11.22
N LYS A 450 36.89 46.81 10.78
CA LYS A 450 36.04 46.01 9.87
C LYS A 450 35.63 44.65 10.42
N LEU A 451 36.49 44.03 11.23
CA LEU A 451 36.25 42.67 11.74
C LEU A 451 35.91 42.62 13.23
N PHE A 452 36.23 43.66 14.00
CA PHE A 452 36.06 43.71 15.46
C PHE A 452 36.70 42.51 16.19
N MET A 453 37.93 42.14 15.80
CA MET A 453 38.67 40.98 16.32
C MET A 453 40.10 41.35 16.76
N SER A 454 40.76 40.46 17.51
CA SER A 454 42.16 40.67 17.89
C SER A 454 43.11 40.49 16.70
N VAL A 455 44.10 41.38 16.59
CA VAL A 455 45.08 41.41 15.49
C VAL A 455 45.86 40.10 15.38
N ASP A 456 46.19 39.51 16.53
CA ASP A 456 46.89 38.23 16.64
C ASP A 456 46.11 37.06 16.06
N TYR A 457 44.79 37.04 16.28
CA TYR A 457 43.93 35.99 15.75
C TYR A 457 43.78 36.13 14.23
N VAL A 458 43.51 37.33 13.73
CA VAL A 458 43.34 37.62 12.30
C VAL A 458 44.65 37.36 11.53
N GLY A 459 45.80 37.73 12.10
CA GLY A 459 47.11 37.51 11.47
C GLY A 459 47.50 36.03 11.38
N LYS A 460 47.30 35.26 12.45
CA LYS A 460 47.54 33.80 12.46
C LYS A 460 46.58 33.08 11.52
N LEU A 461 45.32 33.52 11.47
CA LEU A 461 44.31 32.97 10.57
C LEU A 461 44.68 33.22 9.10
N PHE A 462 44.95 34.48 8.73
CA PHE A 462 45.28 34.85 7.36
C PHE A 462 46.51 34.10 6.85
N LYS A 463 47.62 34.13 7.60
CA LYS A 463 48.87 33.47 7.21
C LYS A 463 48.74 31.95 7.09
N ARG A 464 47.90 31.32 7.93
CA ARG A 464 47.66 29.87 7.86
C ARG A 464 46.92 29.47 6.60
N GLU A 465 46.03 30.33 6.10
CA GLU A 465 45.14 29.99 4.97
C GLU A 465 45.68 30.46 3.62
N THR A 466 46.22 31.67 3.54
CA THR A 466 46.82 32.18 2.29
C THR A 466 48.27 31.72 2.10
N ARG A 467 48.87 31.11 3.14
CA ARG A 467 50.30 30.75 3.23
C ARG A 467 51.26 31.95 3.06
N GLU A 468 50.73 33.17 3.08
CA GLU A 468 51.43 34.42 2.84
C GLU A 468 51.26 35.36 4.06
N LYS A 469 52.27 36.19 4.35
CA LYS A 469 52.09 37.24 5.37
C LYS A 469 51.17 38.33 4.82
N PHE A 470 50.21 38.81 5.61
CA PHE A 470 49.26 39.85 5.17
C PHE A 470 49.94 41.10 4.57
N THR A 471 51.11 41.50 5.08
CA THR A 471 51.88 42.63 4.53
C THR A 471 52.39 42.38 3.11
N GLN A 472 52.73 41.15 2.78
CA GLN A 472 53.13 40.75 1.41
C GLN A 472 51.91 40.71 0.50
N PHE A 473 50.79 40.19 1.01
CA PHE A 473 49.54 40.08 0.27
C PHE A 473 49.02 41.47 -0.12
N LEU A 474 48.95 42.39 0.85
CA LEU A 474 48.53 43.77 0.61
C LEU A 474 49.45 44.48 -0.39
N LEU A 475 50.75 44.25 -0.32
CA LEU A 475 51.71 44.81 -1.26
C LEU A 475 51.46 44.31 -2.68
N ARG A 476 51.25 43.01 -2.86
CA ARG A 476 50.92 42.40 -4.16
C ARG A 476 49.63 42.96 -4.74
N GLU A 477 48.55 43.01 -3.96
CA GLU A 477 47.25 43.52 -4.42
C GLU A 477 47.32 45.01 -4.82
N ARG A 478 48.06 45.84 -4.07
CA ARG A 478 48.30 47.26 -4.44
C ARG A 478 49.08 47.38 -5.75
N LEU A 479 50.08 46.52 -5.99
CA LEU A 479 50.88 46.51 -7.22
C LEU A 479 50.07 46.01 -8.43
N GLU A 480 49.26 44.97 -8.27
CA GLU A 480 48.37 44.47 -9.32
C GLU A 480 47.29 45.51 -9.70
N ARG A 481 46.74 46.23 -8.71
CA ARG A 481 45.84 47.37 -8.95
C ARG A 481 46.54 48.50 -9.69
N ALA A 482 47.78 48.84 -9.31
CA ALA A 482 48.58 49.85 -9.99
C ALA A 482 48.85 49.47 -11.45
N ALA A 483 49.18 48.20 -11.72
CA ALA A 483 49.31 47.67 -13.07
C ALA A 483 47.99 47.78 -13.84
N GLY A 484 46.84 47.49 -13.21
CA GLY A 484 45.51 47.70 -13.77
C GLY A 484 45.24 49.15 -14.19
N VAL A 485 45.54 50.13 -13.32
CA VAL A 485 45.37 51.56 -13.62
C VAL A 485 46.29 52.02 -14.75
N ILE A 486 47.51 51.50 -14.79
CA ILE A 486 48.47 51.78 -15.87
C ILE A 486 47.98 51.22 -17.21
N ARG A 487 47.26 50.09 -17.20
CA ARG A 487 46.66 49.48 -18.41
C ARG A 487 45.39 50.17 -18.90
N SER A 488 44.68 50.90 -18.03
CA SER A 488 43.42 51.55 -18.38
C SER A 488 43.59 52.97 -18.89
N SER A 489 44.73 53.62 -18.64
CA SER A 489 44.99 54.99 -19.10
C SER A 489 46.42 55.18 -19.61
N LYS A 490 46.53 55.64 -20.85
CA LYS A 490 47.82 55.92 -21.52
C LYS A 490 48.55 57.12 -20.90
N ASP A 491 47.80 58.07 -20.33
CA ASP A 491 48.30 59.36 -19.83
C ASP A 491 48.34 59.46 -18.29
N CYS A 492 48.23 58.34 -17.56
CA CYS A 492 48.31 58.35 -16.09
C CYS A 492 49.66 58.88 -15.58
N LYS A 493 49.65 59.78 -14.58
CA LYS A 493 50.88 60.24 -13.91
C LYS A 493 51.23 59.30 -12.76
N MET A 494 52.51 58.95 -12.62
CA MET A 494 52.94 57.90 -11.68
C MET A 494 52.69 58.24 -10.20
N TYR A 495 52.62 59.53 -9.84
CA TYR A 495 52.23 59.94 -8.49
C TYR A 495 50.73 59.68 -8.22
N GLU A 496 49.86 59.92 -9.22
CA GLU A 496 48.41 59.68 -9.11
C GLU A 496 48.12 58.18 -9.00
N VAL A 497 48.90 57.35 -9.72
CA VAL A 497 48.82 55.89 -9.62
C VAL A 497 49.24 55.40 -8.23
N ALA A 498 50.31 55.96 -7.66
CA ALA A 498 50.78 55.60 -6.32
C ALA A 498 49.75 56.01 -5.23
N GLU A 499 49.14 57.18 -5.36
CA GLU A 499 48.10 57.68 -4.45
C GLU A 499 46.83 56.82 -4.51
N GLN A 500 46.32 56.53 -5.71
CA GLN A 500 45.11 55.72 -5.91
C GLN A 500 45.25 54.26 -5.49
N THR A 501 46.48 53.80 -5.25
CA THR A 501 46.78 52.42 -4.86
C THR A 501 47.38 52.32 -3.46
N GLY A 502 47.31 53.40 -2.67
CA GLY A 502 47.64 53.39 -1.24
C GLY A 502 49.14 53.39 -0.93
N PHE A 503 50.00 53.71 -1.90
CA PHE A 503 51.43 53.98 -1.67
C PHE A 503 51.71 55.45 -1.29
N GLY A 504 50.70 56.31 -1.43
CA GLY A 504 50.77 57.73 -1.10
C GLY A 504 51.82 58.47 -1.91
N SER A 505 52.46 59.44 -1.26
CA SER A 505 53.49 60.29 -1.88
C SER A 505 54.86 59.62 -2.06
N ASN A 506 55.04 58.36 -1.64
CA ASN A 506 56.33 57.66 -1.68
C ASN A 506 56.60 56.96 -3.04
N ILE A 507 56.78 57.79 -4.09
CA ILE A 507 57.03 57.35 -5.47
C ILE A 507 58.32 56.50 -5.62
N PRO A 508 59.44 56.82 -4.93
CA PRO A 508 60.66 56.00 -5.02
C PRO A 508 60.43 54.58 -4.51
N TYR A 509 59.73 54.42 -3.38
CA TYR A 509 59.39 53.11 -2.83
C TYR A 509 58.46 52.33 -3.77
N PHE A 510 57.38 52.96 -4.24
CA PHE A 510 56.45 52.37 -5.22
C PHE A 510 57.17 51.86 -6.48
N SER A 511 58.03 52.68 -7.08
CA SER A 511 58.76 52.30 -8.30
C SER A 511 59.72 51.12 -8.05
N GLN A 512 60.36 51.07 -6.88
CA GLN A 512 61.26 50.00 -6.51
C GLN A 512 60.53 48.67 -6.29
N VAL A 513 59.41 48.68 -5.56
CA VAL A 513 58.63 47.45 -5.30
C VAL A 513 57.89 46.97 -6.55
N PHE A 514 57.44 47.88 -7.43
CA PHE A 514 56.80 47.53 -8.70
C PHE A 514 57.80 46.88 -9.66
N LYS A 515 59.01 47.44 -9.78
CA LYS A 515 60.09 46.83 -10.56
C LYS A 515 60.48 45.45 -10.03
N LYS A 516 60.50 45.28 -8.71
CA LYS A 516 60.80 43.98 -8.10
C LYS A 516 59.70 42.92 -8.35
N HIS A 517 58.45 43.35 -8.57
CA HIS A 517 57.33 42.44 -8.74
C HIS A 517 57.06 42.09 -10.22
N PHE A 518 57.22 43.04 -11.14
CA PHE A 518 56.93 42.88 -12.57
C PHE A 518 58.20 42.86 -13.45
N ASP A 519 59.40 42.88 -12.86
CA ASP A 519 60.71 43.02 -13.51
C ASP A 519 60.87 44.25 -14.42
N LEU A 520 59.89 45.16 -14.38
CA LEU A 520 59.80 46.37 -15.19
C LEU A 520 59.41 47.53 -14.29
N THR A 521 59.98 48.71 -14.53
CA THR A 521 59.47 49.92 -13.88
C THR A 521 58.03 50.20 -14.32
N PRO A 522 57.20 50.88 -13.51
CA PRO A 522 55.83 51.26 -13.91
C PRO A 522 55.76 51.93 -15.29
N THR A 523 56.75 52.76 -15.61
CA THR A 523 56.89 53.45 -16.89
C THR A 523 57.19 52.50 -18.06
N GLU A 524 58.02 51.47 -17.85
CA GLU A 524 58.33 50.44 -18.86
C GLU A 524 57.12 49.51 -19.08
N TYR A 525 56.44 49.11 -18.00
CA TYR A 525 55.23 48.28 -18.05
C TYR A 525 54.11 48.93 -18.88
N ARG A 526 53.91 50.25 -18.75
CA ARG A 526 52.95 51.02 -19.57
C ARG A 526 53.28 50.96 -21.06
N LYS A 527 54.57 51.08 -21.41
CA LYS A 527 55.02 51.06 -22.81
C LYS A 527 54.79 49.70 -23.46
N LEU A 528 54.94 48.61 -22.68
CA LEU A 528 54.78 47.24 -23.16
C LEU A 528 53.31 46.87 -23.40
N TYR A 529 52.36 47.35 -22.58
CA TYR A 529 50.98 46.86 -22.65
C TYR A 529 50.16 47.46 -23.80
N PHE A 530 50.43 48.71 -24.19
CA PHE A 530 49.69 49.38 -25.27
C PHE A 530 50.25 49.10 -26.68
N SER A 531 51.03 48.02 -26.84
CA SER A 531 51.63 47.63 -28.11
C SER A 531 51.14 46.28 -28.68
N ALA A 532 50.15 45.58 -28.08
CA ALA A 532 49.66 44.28 -28.60
C ALA A 532 48.14 44.05 -28.44
N GLY A 533 47.42 43.61 -29.49
CA GLY A 533 46.02 43.15 -29.45
C GLY A 533 45.64 42.18 -30.58
N GLU A 534 44.84 41.13 -30.28
CA GLU A 534 43.75 40.48 -31.08
C GLU A 534 43.35 39.02 -30.63
N THR A 535 42.04 38.80 -30.34
CA THR A 535 41.15 37.58 -30.47
C THR A 535 41.17 36.30 -29.56
N CYS A 536 39.97 35.81 -29.11
CA CYS A 536 39.35 34.44 -29.31
C CYS A 536 38.21 33.98 -28.31
N GLU A 537 37.18 33.24 -28.80
CA GLU A 537 36.00 32.58 -28.15
C GLU A 537 36.04 31.00 -28.19
N GLY A 538 35.22 30.24 -27.40
CA GLY A 538 34.98 28.76 -27.57
C GLY A 538 34.04 28.01 -26.55
N ARG A 539 33.38 26.88 -26.96
CA ARG A 539 32.11 26.19 -26.50
C ARG A 539 32.28 24.70 -25.97
N LEU A 540 31.22 24.01 -25.46
CA LEU A 540 31.14 22.55 -25.09
C LEU A 540 29.91 21.75 -25.70
N PRO A 541 29.88 20.37 -25.77
CA PRO A 541 29.01 19.54 -26.66
C PRO A 541 27.87 18.66 -26.03
N THR A 542 27.14 17.88 -26.88
CA THR A 542 25.86 17.12 -26.65
C THR A 542 25.95 15.56 -26.75
N PRO A 543 24.94 14.79 -26.25
CA PRO A 543 24.75 13.35 -26.52
C PRO A 543 23.54 12.99 -27.41
N GLY A 544 23.64 11.91 -28.19
CA GLY A 544 22.55 11.29 -28.94
C GLY A 544 22.56 9.77 -28.78
N GLU A 545 21.40 9.18 -28.45
CA GLU A 545 21.04 7.76 -28.63
C GLU A 545 19.60 7.48 -28.13
N GLU A 546 18.62 8.32 -28.51
CA GLU A 546 17.18 8.10 -28.18
C GLU A 546 16.31 7.76 -29.42
N GLY A 547 16.92 7.46 -30.57
CA GLY A 547 16.25 7.43 -31.87
C GLY A 547 15.36 6.21 -32.21
N ALA A 548 15.24 5.18 -31.37
CA ALA A 548 14.75 3.87 -31.85
C ALA A 548 13.26 3.53 -31.61
N LEU A 549 12.42 4.44 -31.09
CA LEU A 549 10.98 4.17 -30.87
C LEU A 549 10.02 5.24 -31.43
N LEU A 550 10.53 6.19 -32.24
CA LEU A 550 9.80 7.36 -32.75
C LEU A 550 9.14 7.18 -34.14
N GLY A 551 8.93 5.95 -34.58
CA GLY A 551 8.41 5.66 -35.92
C GLY A 551 6.90 5.45 -35.95
N GLN A 552 6.11 6.54 -35.98
CA GLN A 552 4.82 6.68 -36.71
C GLN A 552 4.03 7.89 -36.18
N LEU A 553 4.18 9.06 -36.82
CA LEU A 553 3.18 10.14 -36.99
C LEU A 553 3.67 11.03 -38.16
N PRO A 554 2.79 11.71 -38.93
CA PRO A 554 3.12 12.29 -40.23
C PRO A 554 4.16 13.43 -40.13
N ALA A 555 5.14 13.42 -41.03
CA ALA A 555 6.07 14.53 -41.24
C ALA A 555 5.34 15.72 -41.89
N ALA A 556 4.66 16.54 -41.09
CA ALA A 556 4.15 17.84 -41.52
C ALA A 556 5.19 18.94 -41.23
N ARG A 557 5.46 19.78 -42.23
CA ARG A 557 6.57 20.76 -42.30
C ARG A 557 6.66 21.66 -41.05
N ARG A 558 7.84 21.69 -40.43
CA ARG A 558 8.23 22.70 -39.42
C ARG A 558 8.48 24.05 -40.11
N THR A 559 7.60 25.04 -39.90
CA THR A 559 7.93 26.44 -40.18
C THR A 559 8.74 27.02 -39.02
N LYS A 560 9.88 27.65 -39.32
CA LYS A 560 10.79 28.24 -38.34
C LYS A 560 10.14 29.51 -37.75
N PRO A 561 9.96 29.65 -36.42
CA PRO A 561 9.43 30.87 -35.83
C PRO A 561 10.34 32.08 -36.07
N ALA A 562 9.73 33.26 -36.17
CA ALA A 562 10.41 34.54 -36.46
C ALA A 562 11.20 35.10 -35.26
N ALA A 563 11.00 34.56 -34.05
CA ALA A 563 11.70 34.94 -32.81
C ALA A 563 11.98 33.70 -31.95
N GLU A 564 12.93 33.80 -31.01
CA GLU A 564 13.24 32.71 -30.08
C GLU A 564 12.05 32.46 -29.14
N PRO A 565 11.58 31.20 -29.00
CA PRO A 565 10.39 30.89 -28.22
C PRO A 565 10.61 31.16 -26.73
N ILE A 566 9.59 31.70 -26.07
CA ILE A 566 9.64 32.01 -24.64
C ILE A 566 9.52 30.71 -23.84
N PRO A 567 10.50 30.38 -22.96
CA PRO A 567 10.42 29.20 -22.12
C PRO A 567 9.43 29.41 -20.96
N LEU A 568 8.52 28.46 -20.77
CA LEU A 568 7.65 28.35 -19.61
C LEU A 568 7.95 27.06 -18.86
N ARG A 569 8.23 27.16 -17.57
CA ARG A 569 8.48 25.98 -16.74
C ARG A 569 7.15 25.35 -16.35
N MET A 570 7.01 24.05 -16.58
CA MET A 570 5.84 23.28 -16.17
C MET A 570 6.27 22.17 -15.22
N SER A 571 5.63 22.05 -14.06
CA SER A 571 5.86 20.90 -13.17
C SER A 571 4.62 20.04 -12.98
N PHE A 572 4.81 18.72 -12.96
CA PHE A 572 3.74 17.75 -12.70
C PHE A 572 4.25 16.47 -12.04
N TRP A 573 3.36 15.69 -11.42
CA TRP A 573 3.68 14.36 -10.90
C TRP A 573 3.16 13.26 -11.83
N ALA A 574 3.79 12.09 -11.77
CA ALA A 574 3.29 10.88 -12.41
C ALA A 574 3.68 9.63 -11.62
N SER A 575 2.77 8.66 -11.53
CA SER A 575 3.00 7.36 -10.89
C SER A 575 3.43 6.25 -11.86
N SER A 576 3.39 6.53 -13.18
CA SER A 576 3.83 5.60 -14.22
C SER A 576 4.30 6.36 -15.46
N ARG A 577 4.89 5.63 -16.43
CA ARG A 577 5.44 6.22 -17.67
C ARG A 577 4.36 6.73 -18.63
N VAL A 578 3.13 6.21 -18.55
CA VAL A 578 2.05 6.56 -19.49
C VAL A 578 1.61 8.03 -19.36
N PRO A 579 1.24 8.56 -18.18
CA PRO A 579 0.93 9.98 -18.00
C PRO A 579 2.06 10.92 -18.46
N VAL A 580 3.32 10.53 -18.29
CA VAL A 580 4.49 11.32 -18.73
C VAL A 580 4.52 11.41 -20.25
N LEU A 581 4.38 10.29 -20.96
CA LEU A 581 4.39 10.24 -22.42
C LEU A 581 3.24 11.04 -23.04
N LEU A 582 2.02 10.89 -22.50
CA LEU A 582 0.85 11.62 -22.99
C LEU A 582 1.00 13.13 -22.78
N THR A 583 1.51 13.55 -21.62
CA THR A 583 1.75 14.97 -21.31
C THR A 583 2.80 15.56 -22.26
N LYS A 584 3.92 14.85 -22.50
CA LYS A 584 4.95 15.28 -23.46
C LYS A 584 4.38 15.41 -24.88
N ARG A 585 3.53 14.47 -25.30
CA ARG A 585 2.94 14.51 -26.65
C ARG A 585 1.97 15.69 -26.83
N VAL A 586 1.20 16.04 -25.80
CA VAL A 586 0.36 17.25 -25.81
C VAL A 586 1.21 18.51 -25.85
N ILE A 587 2.32 18.55 -25.09
CA ILE A 587 3.29 19.66 -25.15
C ILE A 587 3.84 19.83 -26.56
N GLU A 588 4.30 18.75 -27.20
CA GLU A 588 4.82 18.80 -28.58
C GLU A 588 3.77 19.34 -29.57
N LEU A 589 2.50 18.94 -29.42
CA LEU A 589 1.41 19.45 -30.25
C LEU A 589 1.10 20.93 -29.98
N PHE A 590 1.20 21.36 -28.72
CA PHE A 590 1.04 22.75 -28.35
C PHE A 590 2.15 23.62 -28.95
N GLU A 591 3.42 23.25 -28.75
CA GLU A 591 4.58 23.97 -29.29
C GLU A 591 4.55 24.04 -30.83
N TYR A 592 4.00 23.00 -31.48
CA TYR A 592 3.79 23.03 -32.94
C TYR A 592 2.80 24.10 -33.38
N SER A 593 1.71 24.30 -32.62
CA SER A 593 0.68 25.31 -32.93
C SER A 593 0.98 26.70 -32.34
N HIS A 594 1.91 26.78 -31.39
CA HIS A 594 2.32 27.99 -30.68
C HIS A 594 3.85 28.11 -30.69
N PRO A 595 4.47 28.37 -31.85
CA PRO A 595 5.92 28.29 -32.01
C PRO A 595 6.66 29.46 -31.32
N ASP A 596 5.94 30.43 -30.73
CA ASP A 596 6.45 31.49 -29.86
C ASP A 596 6.61 31.04 -28.40
N ILE A 597 6.18 29.83 -28.05
CA ILE A 597 6.19 29.29 -26.68
C ILE A 597 6.92 27.96 -26.66
N ARG A 598 7.78 27.75 -25.64
CA ARG A 598 8.42 26.47 -25.35
C ARG A 598 8.06 26.06 -23.93
N ILE A 599 7.60 24.83 -23.74
CA ILE A 599 7.30 24.29 -22.42
C ILE A 599 8.49 23.45 -21.94
N GLU A 600 8.95 23.71 -20.72
CA GLU A 600 10.01 22.96 -20.05
C GLU A 600 9.39 22.07 -18.97
N PRO A 601 9.03 20.82 -19.31
CA PRO A 601 8.39 19.91 -18.36
C PRO A 601 9.40 19.34 -17.34
N GLU A 602 9.12 19.53 -16.06
CA GLU A 602 9.77 18.87 -14.92
C GLU A 602 8.78 17.89 -14.29
N PHE A 603 9.16 16.62 -14.10
CA PHE A 603 8.29 15.64 -13.43
C PHE A 603 9.02 14.80 -12.39
N THR A 604 8.30 14.41 -11.34
CA THR A 604 8.79 13.55 -10.25
C THR A 604 7.68 12.61 -9.74
N SER A 605 8.00 11.72 -8.81
CA SER A 605 7.00 10.95 -8.05
C SER A 605 6.16 11.86 -7.16
N TRP A 606 5.02 11.36 -6.66
CA TRP A 606 4.09 12.11 -5.81
C TRP A 606 4.77 12.76 -4.59
N ASP A 607 5.50 11.99 -3.78
CA ASP A 607 6.11 12.49 -2.55
C ASP A 607 7.20 13.53 -2.83
N ALA A 608 8.04 13.25 -3.84
CA ALA A 608 9.08 14.18 -4.27
C ALA A 608 8.48 15.46 -4.89
N TYR A 609 7.34 15.36 -5.57
CA TYR A 609 6.66 16.49 -6.20
C TYR A 609 6.19 17.49 -5.16
N PHE A 610 5.42 17.04 -4.17
CA PHE A 610 4.89 17.94 -3.15
C PHE A 610 5.97 18.44 -2.19
N ALA A 611 6.98 17.64 -1.87
CA ALA A 611 8.14 18.12 -1.10
C ALA A 611 8.88 19.26 -1.82
N LYS A 612 9.14 19.10 -3.13
CA LYS A 612 9.77 20.13 -3.96
C LYS A 612 8.86 21.35 -4.13
N LEU A 613 7.56 21.14 -4.31
CA LEU A 613 6.59 22.21 -4.49
C LEU A 613 6.49 23.10 -3.25
N ILE A 614 6.53 22.53 -2.03
CA ILE A 614 6.54 23.27 -0.77
C ILE A 614 7.78 24.18 -0.70
N VAL A 615 8.97 23.65 -0.98
CA VAL A 615 10.22 24.45 -0.97
C VAL A 615 10.17 25.55 -2.03
N GLN A 616 9.71 25.24 -3.25
CA GLN A 616 9.59 26.22 -4.33
C GLN A 616 8.56 27.31 -4.01
N ALA A 617 7.47 26.97 -3.32
CA ALA A 617 6.49 27.93 -2.85
C ALA A 617 7.02 28.81 -1.72
N GLU A 618 7.89 28.29 -0.84
CA GLU A 618 8.54 29.08 0.23
C GLU A 618 9.61 30.04 -0.31
N GLU A 619 10.23 29.72 -1.44
CA GLU A 619 11.22 30.57 -2.11
C GLU A 619 10.64 31.47 -3.21
N ASP A 620 9.30 31.54 -3.38
CA ASP A 620 8.63 32.27 -4.47
C ASP A 620 9.13 31.87 -5.90
N ARG A 621 9.55 30.61 -6.05
CA ARG A 621 10.19 30.05 -7.27
C ARG A 621 9.37 28.96 -7.94
N LEU A 622 8.04 28.99 -7.75
CA LEU A 622 7.14 28.08 -8.44
C LEU A 622 7.32 28.15 -9.97
N PRO A 623 7.25 27.02 -10.68
CA PRO A 623 7.16 26.98 -12.14
C PRO A 623 5.96 27.78 -12.66
N ASP A 624 6.03 28.30 -13.88
CA ASP A 624 4.96 29.10 -14.48
C ASP A 624 3.61 28.35 -14.48
N ILE A 625 3.65 27.06 -14.81
CA ILE A 625 2.50 26.16 -14.84
C ILE A 625 2.73 25.04 -13.82
N VAL A 626 1.80 24.87 -12.89
CA VAL A 626 1.91 23.87 -11.81
C VAL A 626 0.70 22.96 -11.82
N ARG A 627 0.90 21.63 -11.83
CA ARG A 627 -0.19 20.72 -11.49
C ARG A 627 -0.45 20.73 -10.00
N HIS A 628 -1.70 20.94 -9.61
CA HIS A 628 -2.10 20.88 -8.20
C HIS A 628 -3.03 19.71 -7.93
N ASP A 629 -2.94 19.18 -6.72
CA ASP A 629 -3.94 18.30 -6.14
C ASP A 629 -4.90 19.09 -5.26
N TYR A 630 -6.12 18.59 -5.13
CA TYR A 630 -7.17 19.21 -4.31
C TYR A 630 -6.71 19.50 -2.88
N ARG A 631 -5.94 18.58 -2.26
CA ARG A 631 -5.44 18.69 -0.89
C ARG A 631 -4.62 19.95 -0.64
N PHE A 632 -3.83 20.37 -1.63
CA PHE A 632 -2.82 21.41 -1.45
C PHE A 632 -3.23 22.75 -2.06
N LEU A 633 -4.25 22.78 -2.92
CA LEU A 633 -4.66 23.99 -3.65
C LEU A 633 -4.99 25.15 -2.69
N ALA A 634 -5.90 24.94 -1.74
CA ALA A 634 -6.35 26.00 -0.83
C ALA A 634 -5.22 26.58 0.04
N GLN A 635 -4.26 25.74 0.46
CA GLN A 635 -3.10 26.21 1.22
C GLN A 635 -2.21 27.15 0.40
N HIS A 636 -1.94 26.81 -0.86
CA HIS A 636 -1.10 27.64 -1.74
C HIS A 636 -1.81 28.93 -2.16
N VAL A 637 -3.14 28.89 -2.35
CA VAL A 637 -3.94 30.10 -2.55
C VAL A 637 -3.82 31.05 -1.36
N ARG A 638 -4.03 30.57 -0.14
CA ARG A 638 -3.95 31.40 1.08
C ARG A 638 -2.54 31.94 1.36
N ARG A 639 -1.50 31.27 0.87
CA ARG A 639 -0.11 31.77 0.90
C ARG A 639 0.17 32.84 -0.17
N GLY A 640 -0.74 33.05 -1.13
CA GLY A 640 -0.58 34.07 -2.18
C GLY A 640 0.38 33.67 -3.31
N VAL A 641 0.78 32.40 -3.39
CA VAL A 641 1.77 31.94 -4.39
C VAL A 641 1.14 31.54 -5.73
N LEU A 642 -0.19 31.52 -5.83
CA LEU A 642 -0.94 31.22 -7.04
C LEU A 642 -1.69 32.44 -7.56
N ARG A 643 -1.73 32.59 -8.89
CA ARG A 643 -2.49 33.64 -9.55
C ARG A 643 -3.97 33.23 -9.67
N PRO A 644 -4.94 34.12 -9.37
CA PRO A 644 -6.29 33.96 -9.87
C PRO A 644 -6.29 33.87 -11.41
N LEU A 645 -7.21 33.10 -11.98
CA LEU A 645 -7.38 32.89 -13.41
C LEU A 645 -8.58 33.68 -13.96
N ASP A 646 -9.36 34.33 -13.10
CA ASP A 646 -10.58 35.06 -13.46
C ASP A 646 -10.29 36.11 -14.54
N ASP A 647 -9.18 36.83 -14.44
CA ASP A 647 -8.76 37.84 -15.43
C ASP A 647 -8.41 37.24 -16.80
N LEU A 648 -7.80 36.05 -16.81
CA LEU A 648 -7.50 35.31 -18.05
C LEU A 648 -8.77 34.75 -18.70
N VAL A 649 -9.77 34.37 -17.90
CA VAL A 649 -11.08 33.96 -18.40
C VAL A 649 -11.84 35.16 -18.96
N GLU A 650 -11.88 36.29 -18.24
CA GLU A 650 -12.53 37.53 -18.68
C GLU A 650 -11.89 38.09 -19.96
N ALA A 651 -10.56 37.99 -20.08
CA ALA A 651 -9.83 38.38 -21.28
C ALA A 651 -9.99 37.42 -22.46
N GLY A 652 -10.67 36.28 -22.28
CA GLY A 652 -10.85 35.25 -23.32
C GLY A 652 -9.58 34.47 -23.64
N VAL A 653 -8.57 34.51 -22.77
CA VAL A 653 -7.34 33.70 -22.90
C VAL A 653 -7.63 32.24 -22.56
N ILE A 654 -8.52 32.00 -21.59
CA ILE A 654 -9.05 30.68 -21.24
C ILE A 654 -10.56 30.67 -21.54
N ASP A 655 -10.98 29.89 -22.53
CA ASP A 655 -12.38 29.82 -22.95
C ASP A 655 -13.15 28.78 -22.11
N LEU A 656 -14.01 29.27 -21.22
CA LEU A 656 -14.91 28.42 -20.42
C LEU A 656 -16.35 28.37 -20.98
N SER A 657 -16.62 28.94 -22.15
CA SER A 657 -17.98 28.92 -22.72
C SER A 657 -18.50 27.49 -22.97
N ALA A 658 -17.59 26.59 -23.38
CA ALA A 658 -17.89 25.17 -23.59
C ALA A 658 -17.76 24.31 -22.33
N ALA A 659 -17.15 24.84 -21.26
CA ALA A 659 -16.96 24.16 -19.98
C ALA A 659 -17.81 24.88 -18.93
N GLY A 660 -19.05 24.41 -18.70
CA GLY A 660 -19.98 25.07 -17.78
C GLY A 660 -19.35 25.38 -16.42
N ARG A 661 -19.81 26.45 -15.73
CA ARG A 661 -19.16 26.96 -14.51
C ARG A 661 -18.98 25.92 -13.39
N SER A 662 -19.84 24.89 -13.34
CA SER A 662 -19.71 23.74 -12.43
C SER A 662 -18.44 22.92 -12.65
N TYR A 663 -17.88 22.89 -13.87
CA TYR A 663 -16.65 22.17 -14.20
C TYR A 663 -15.38 22.89 -13.72
N ALA A 664 -15.47 24.18 -13.39
CA ALA A 664 -14.37 24.97 -12.81
C ALA A 664 -14.49 25.11 -11.28
N SER A 665 -15.63 24.71 -10.68
CA SER A 665 -15.93 25.01 -9.27
C SER A 665 -14.95 24.39 -8.28
N GLY A 666 -14.37 23.24 -8.61
CA GLY A 666 -13.35 22.59 -7.77
C GLY A 666 -12.09 23.44 -7.59
N GLY A 667 -11.82 24.37 -8.51
CA GLY A 667 -10.64 25.23 -8.49
C GLY A 667 -10.91 26.60 -7.88
N ILE A 668 -12.14 26.86 -7.41
CA ILE A 668 -12.53 28.12 -6.79
C ILE A 668 -12.16 28.06 -5.30
N VAL A 669 -11.35 29.02 -4.87
CA VAL A 669 -10.95 29.19 -3.46
C VAL A 669 -11.20 30.64 -3.10
N ASP A 670 -11.89 30.88 -1.97
CA ASP A 670 -12.24 32.22 -1.48
C ASP A 670 -12.93 33.11 -2.54
N GLY A 671 -13.79 32.49 -3.37
CA GLY A 671 -14.61 33.17 -4.37
C GLY A 671 -13.93 33.47 -5.71
N ARG A 672 -12.66 33.09 -5.90
CA ARG A 672 -11.88 33.28 -7.14
C ARG A 672 -11.37 31.97 -7.70
N LEU A 673 -11.24 31.87 -9.03
CA LEU A 673 -10.77 30.66 -9.71
C LEU A 673 -9.23 30.63 -9.72
N TYR A 674 -8.61 29.60 -9.16
CA TYR A 674 -7.14 29.47 -9.13
C TYR A 674 -6.59 28.28 -9.92
N GLY A 675 -7.44 27.29 -10.24
CA GLY A 675 -7.01 26.09 -10.92
C GLY A 675 -8.05 25.56 -11.89
N MET A 676 -7.60 25.14 -13.07
CA MET A 676 -8.45 24.47 -14.06
C MET A 676 -8.40 22.97 -13.90
N ASN A 677 -9.59 22.36 -13.83
CA ASN A 677 -9.74 20.91 -13.74
C ASN A 677 -9.22 20.23 -15.02
N LEU A 678 -8.34 19.23 -14.86
CA LEU A 678 -7.81 18.45 -15.99
C LEU A 678 -8.67 17.25 -16.37
N GLY A 679 -9.51 16.83 -15.45
CA GLY A 679 -10.62 15.94 -15.67
C GLY A 679 -11.45 15.83 -14.41
N ILE A 680 -12.66 15.31 -14.56
CA ILE A 680 -13.63 15.25 -13.48
C ILE A 680 -14.31 13.89 -13.40
N ASN A 681 -14.59 13.47 -12.18
CA ASN A 681 -15.38 12.29 -11.88
C ASN A 681 -16.47 12.69 -10.88
N THR A 682 -17.52 11.89 -10.76
CA THR A 682 -18.53 12.07 -9.72
C THR A 682 -19.03 10.71 -9.25
N LEU A 683 -19.61 10.65 -8.07
CA LEU A 683 -20.22 9.43 -7.55
C LEU A 683 -21.41 9.04 -8.42
N SER A 684 -21.60 7.74 -8.61
CA SER A 684 -22.60 7.17 -9.52
C SER A 684 -23.05 5.81 -9.03
N VAL A 685 -24.22 5.37 -9.50
CA VAL A 685 -24.71 4.00 -9.26
C VAL A 685 -24.47 3.19 -10.52
N PHE A 686 -23.72 2.11 -10.40
CA PHE A 686 -23.64 1.08 -11.43
C PHE A 686 -24.71 0.04 -11.15
N TYR A 687 -25.46 -0.35 -12.17
CA TYR A 687 -26.52 -1.35 -12.01
C TYR A 687 -26.60 -2.29 -13.20
N ASP A 688 -27.06 -3.52 -12.94
CA ASP A 688 -27.39 -4.51 -13.96
C ASP A 688 -28.84 -4.25 -14.44
N PRO A 689 -29.05 -3.72 -15.67
CA PRO A 689 -30.40 -3.40 -16.15
C PRO A 689 -31.30 -4.64 -16.21
N ALA A 690 -30.74 -5.82 -16.54
CA ALA A 690 -31.52 -7.05 -16.59
C ALA A 690 -32.00 -7.50 -15.20
N ALA A 691 -31.21 -7.19 -14.15
CA ALA A 691 -31.60 -7.46 -12.77
C ALA A 691 -32.72 -6.51 -12.31
N PHE A 692 -32.65 -5.23 -12.68
CA PHE A 692 -33.68 -4.23 -12.39
C PHE A 692 -35.00 -4.58 -13.10
N ASP A 693 -34.94 -4.90 -14.39
CA ASP A 693 -36.11 -5.33 -15.17
C ASP A 693 -36.76 -6.59 -14.57
N LYS A 694 -35.94 -7.59 -14.19
CA LYS A 694 -36.42 -8.83 -13.56
C LYS A 694 -37.09 -8.58 -12.20
N ALA A 695 -36.63 -7.58 -11.47
CA ALA A 695 -37.22 -7.20 -10.19
C ALA A 695 -38.43 -6.28 -10.35
N GLY A 696 -38.65 -5.69 -11.53
CA GLY A 696 -39.69 -4.69 -11.78
C GLY A 696 -39.40 -3.36 -11.10
N VAL A 697 -38.12 -2.98 -11.04
CA VAL A 697 -37.63 -1.73 -10.45
C VAL A 697 -37.19 -0.78 -11.56
N GLU A 698 -37.59 0.48 -11.46
CA GLU A 698 -37.23 1.49 -12.46
C GLU A 698 -35.73 1.84 -12.41
N ALA A 699 -35.18 2.28 -13.54
CA ALA A 699 -33.78 2.66 -13.62
C ALA A 699 -33.46 3.89 -12.73
N PRO A 700 -32.30 3.90 -12.06
CA PRO A 700 -31.85 5.06 -11.29
C PRO A 700 -31.84 6.36 -12.11
N GLY A 701 -32.49 7.40 -11.58
CA GLY A 701 -32.66 8.69 -12.27
C GLY A 701 -32.81 9.89 -11.33
N PRO A 702 -33.06 11.10 -11.87
CA PRO A 702 -33.13 12.32 -11.07
C PRO A 702 -34.20 12.32 -9.97
N GLU A 703 -35.32 11.64 -10.21
CA GLU A 703 -36.42 11.55 -9.24
C GLU A 703 -36.19 10.48 -8.17
N TRP A 704 -35.09 9.73 -8.23
CA TRP A 704 -34.81 8.64 -7.29
C TRP A 704 -34.43 9.18 -5.92
N THR A 705 -35.32 9.03 -4.94
CA THR A 705 -35.14 9.50 -3.55
C THR A 705 -34.58 8.41 -2.65
N TRP A 706 -34.14 8.77 -1.44
CA TRP A 706 -33.71 7.77 -0.45
C TRP A 706 -34.86 6.87 0.01
N GLU A 707 -36.08 7.41 0.07
CA GLU A 707 -37.29 6.63 0.34
C GLU A 707 -37.57 5.63 -0.78
N GLN A 708 -37.42 6.06 -2.05
CA GLN A 708 -37.59 5.17 -3.20
C GLN A 708 -36.47 4.12 -3.24
N TYR A 709 -35.23 4.51 -2.97
CA TYR A 709 -34.11 3.58 -2.82
C TYR A 709 -34.37 2.50 -1.77
N GLU A 710 -34.94 2.86 -0.62
CA GLU A 710 -35.30 1.89 0.41
C GLU A 710 -36.37 0.89 -0.10
N GLN A 711 -37.41 1.38 -0.79
CA GLN A 711 -38.44 0.52 -1.39
C GLN A 711 -37.89 -0.41 -2.47
N ASP A 712 -37.09 0.15 -3.38
CA ASP A 712 -36.47 -0.58 -4.49
C ASP A 712 -35.49 -1.64 -3.98
N SER A 713 -34.71 -1.31 -2.95
CA SER A 713 -33.80 -2.25 -2.28
C SER A 713 -34.54 -3.43 -1.68
N LEU A 714 -35.70 -3.19 -1.04
CA LEU A 714 -36.56 -4.25 -0.53
C LEU A 714 -37.12 -5.13 -1.66
N GLN A 715 -37.52 -4.53 -2.78
CA GLN A 715 -38.04 -5.25 -3.93
C GLN A 715 -36.97 -6.09 -4.63
N LEU A 716 -35.78 -5.52 -4.85
CA LEU A 716 -34.61 -6.20 -5.39
C LEU A 716 -34.20 -7.38 -4.51
N GLY A 717 -34.06 -7.16 -3.19
CA GLY A 717 -33.67 -8.21 -2.25
C GLY A 717 -34.69 -9.36 -2.20
N ARG A 718 -35.99 -9.07 -2.21
CA ARG A 718 -37.04 -10.11 -2.26
C ARG A 718 -36.95 -11.00 -3.50
N LYS A 719 -36.52 -10.44 -4.65
CA LYS A 719 -36.49 -11.15 -5.94
C LYS A 719 -35.14 -11.80 -6.24
N LEU A 720 -34.05 -11.21 -5.75
CA LEU A 720 -32.68 -11.54 -6.15
C LEU A 720 -31.78 -11.97 -4.98
N GLY A 721 -32.25 -11.85 -3.74
CA GLY A 721 -31.48 -12.14 -2.53
C GLY A 721 -30.93 -10.86 -1.91
N PHE A 722 -29.82 -10.35 -2.43
CA PHE A 722 -29.16 -9.14 -1.91
C PHE A 722 -29.26 -7.98 -2.89
N CYS A 723 -29.44 -6.76 -2.37
CA CYS A 723 -29.52 -5.53 -3.16
C CYS A 723 -28.20 -4.72 -3.15
N ASP A 724 -27.44 -4.78 -2.04
CA ASP A 724 -26.21 -4.03 -1.80
C ASP A 724 -25.34 -4.74 -0.75
N ASP A 725 -24.02 -4.51 -0.77
CA ASP A 725 -23.02 -5.03 0.17
C ASP A 725 -22.63 -4.02 1.26
N GLY A 726 -23.32 -2.88 1.31
CA GLY A 726 -22.99 -1.77 2.18
C GLY A 726 -22.01 -0.77 1.54
N SER A 727 -21.57 -1.00 0.29
CA SER A 727 -20.76 -0.02 -0.45
C SER A 727 -21.53 1.28 -0.70
N LEU A 728 -22.84 1.17 -0.95
CA LEU A 728 -23.75 2.31 -1.06
C LEU A 728 -23.87 3.07 0.26
N MET A 729 -23.68 2.37 1.38
CA MET A 729 -23.79 2.94 2.72
C MET A 729 -22.61 3.84 3.11
N LEU A 730 -21.39 3.53 2.65
CA LEU A 730 -20.22 4.36 2.90
C LEU A 730 -20.11 5.53 1.90
N GLY A 731 -20.26 5.24 0.61
CA GLY A 731 -20.16 6.27 -0.44
C GLY A 731 -21.38 7.19 -0.53
N GLY A 732 -22.56 6.68 -0.15
CA GLY A 732 -23.82 7.42 -0.17
C GLY A 732 -24.01 8.39 0.99
N PHE A 733 -23.27 8.24 2.09
CA PHE A 733 -23.46 9.09 3.27
C PHE A 733 -23.09 10.56 3.00
N GLU A 734 -22.01 10.81 2.25
CA GLU A 734 -21.64 12.18 1.86
C GLU A 734 -22.73 12.84 0.98
N ILE A 735 -23.36 12.07 0.09
CA ILE A 735 -24.48 12.55 -0.74
C ILE A 735 -25.70 12.85 0.14
N TYR A 736 -26.01 11.96 1.08
CA TYR A 736 -27.09 12.13 2.05
C TYR A 736 -26.90 13.42 2.87
N LEU A 737 -25.71 13.62 3.44
CA LEU A 737 -25.39 14.84 4.20
C LEU A 737 -25.58 16.11 3.36
N ARG A 738 -25.07 16.12 2.12
CA ARG A 738 -25.16 17.29 1.23
C ARG A 738 -26.59 17.59 0.80
N GLN A 739 -27.45 16.58 0.68
CA GLN A 739 -28.88 16.78 0.44
C GLN A 739 -29.56 17.50 1.62
N HIS A 740 -29.05 17.30 2.85
CA HIS A 740 -29.47 18.04 4.05
C HIS A 740 -28.73 19.38 4.23
N GLY A 741 -27.92 19.82 3.25
CA GLY A 741 -27.12 21.05 3.34
C GLY A 741 -25.93 20.94 4.31
N GLN A 742 -25.55 19.73 4.70
CA GLN A 742 -24.48 19.42 5.65
C GLN A 742 -23.29 18.77 4.94
N SER A 743 -22.17 18.62 5.64
CA SER A 743 -20.93 18.03 5.10
C SER A 743 -20.29 17.09 6.12
N LEU A 744 -19.42 16.18 5.67
CA LEU A 744 -18.77 15.23 6.59
C LEU A 744 -17.93 15.96 7.64
N PHE A 745 -17.23 17.02 7.23
CA PHE A 745 -16.43 17.89 8.08
C PHE A 745 -16.95 19.32 8.02
N HIS A 746 -16.79 20.08 9.11
CA HIS A 746 -17.10 21.51 9.10
C HIS A 746 -16.17 22.22 8.10
N LYS A 747 -16.67 23.23 7.37
CA LYS A 747 -15.90 23.91 6.30
C LYS A 747 -14.63 24.60 6.81
N GLU A 748 -14.62 24.97 8.08
CA GLU A 748 -13.47 25.58 8.77
C GLU A 748 -12.50 24.52 9.36
N GLY A 749 -12.82 23.23 9.23
CA GLY A 749 -12.14 22.13 9.89
C GLY A 749 -12.53 22.01 11.37
N GLY A 750 -11.80 21.20 12.14
CA GLY A 750 -11.96 21.12 13.60
C GLY A 750 -12.94 20.07 14.11
N SER A 751 -13.98 19.77 13.36
CA SER A 751 -15.05 18.86 13.79
C SER A 751 -15.81 18.25 12.60
N VAL A 752 -16.70 17.32 12.90
CA VAL A 752 -17.71 16.85 11.94
C VAL A 752 -18.69 17.98 11.57
N GLY A 753 -19.13 17.99 10.32
CA GLY A 753 -19.94 19.08 9.74
C GLY A 753 -21.44 18.82 9.69
N PHE A 754 -21.95 17.88 10.49
CA PHE A 754 -23.32 17.40 10.41
C PHE A 754 -23.96 17.17 11.78
N GLU A 755 -25.29 17.15 11.81
CA GLU A 755 -26.10 16.91 13.00
C GLU A 755 -26.24 15.41 13.28
N ARG A 756 -26.17 15.03 14.56
CA ARG A 756 -26.26 13.63 15.00
C ARG A 756 -27.53 12.95 14.54
N GLU A 757 -28.65 13.68 14.51
CA GLU A 757 -29.95 13.13 14.11
C GLU A 757 -29.96 12.75 12.64
N VAL A 758 -29.30 13.52 11.76
CA VAL A 758 -29.18 13.20 10.32
C VAL A 758 -28.44 11.88 10.12
N MET A 759 -27.35 11.66 10.88
CA MET A 759 -26.66 10.37 10.85
C MET A 759 -27.52 9.24 11.45
N ALA A 760 -28.23 9.51 12.54
CA ALA A 760 -29.11 8.52 13.17
C ALA A 760 -30.27 8.10 12.23
N ASP A 761 -30.83 9.04 11.46
CA ASP A 761 -31.84 8.79 10.42
C ASP A 761 -31.28 7.86 9.33
N TYR A 762 -30.08 8.20 8.82
CA TYR A 762 -29.38 7.40 7.84
C TYR A 762 -29.14 5.97 8.35
N LEU A 763 -28.58 5.82 9.55
CA LEU A 763 -28.35 4.53 10.21
C LEU A 763 -29.64 3.74 10.46
N ARG A 764 -30.76 4.41 10.74
CA ARG A 764 -32.08 3.76 10.88
C ARG A 764 -32.56 3.16 9.57
N MET A 765 -32.39 3.85 8.44
CA MET A 765 -32.66 3.29 7.11
C MET A 765 -31.81 2.04 6.86
N GLN A 766 -30.51 2.10 7.16
CA GLN A 766 -29.63 0.93 7.00
C GLN A 766 -30.09 -0.26 7.85
N LEU A 767 -30.48 0.01 9.10
CA LEU A 767 -30.95 -1.02 10.01
C LEU A 767 -32.24 -1.68 9.51
N ARG A 768 -33.16 -0.93 8.90
CA ARG A 768 -34.38 -1.50 8.30
C ARG A 768 -34.06 -2.44 7.14
N LEU A 769 -33.16 -2.04 6.24
CA LEU A 769 -32.71 -2.87 5.12
C LEU A 769 -31.95 -4.12 5.59
N SER A 770 -31.07 -3.98 6.58
CA SER A 770 -30.35 -5.11 7.19
C SER A 770 -31.31 -6.11 7.84
N LYS A 771 -32.28 -5.63 8.63
CA LYS A 771 -33.31 -6.47 9.26
C LYS A 771 -34.22 -7.17 8.25
N ALA A 772 -34.44 -6.56 7.09
CA ALA A 772 -35.17 -7.19 6.00
C ALA A 772 -34.36 -8.28 5.27
N GLY A 773 -33.08 -8.46 5.61
CA GLY A 773 -32.22 -9.49 5.01
C GLY A 773 -31.78 -9.20 3.58
N VAL A 774 -31.97 -7.96 3.10
CA VAL A 774 -31.67 -7.57 1.71
C VAL A 774 -30.26 -7.01 1.54
N LEU A 775 -29.57 -6.68 2.62
CA LEU A 775 -28.15 -6.32 2.58
C LEU A 775 -27.27 -7.55 2.74
N LEU A 776 -26.13 -7.58 2.04
CA LEU A 776 -25.15 -8.64 2.20
C LEU A 776 -24.66 -8.67 3.67
N PRO A 777 -24.68 -9.83 4.34
CA PRO A 777 -24.19 -9.92 5.71
C PRO A 777 -22.72 -9.51 5.82
N TYR A 778 -22.39 -8.75 6.86
CA TYR A 778 -21.06 -8.17 7.06
C TYR A 778 -19.89 -9.18 6.92
N ARG A 779 -20.04 -10.42 7.44
CA ARG A 779 -19.02 -11.49 7.30
C ARG A 779 -18.72 -11.86 5.84
N LYS A 780 -19.71 -11.76 4.94
CA LYS A 780 -19.52 -11.98 3.51
C LYS A 780 -18.95 -10.74 2.82
N ALA A 781 -19.30 -9.54 3.28
CA ALA A 781 -18.77 -8.28 2.75
C ALA A 781 -17.28 -8.04 3.09
N ALA A 782 -16.76 -8.57 4.21
CA ALA A 782 -15.35 -8.36 4.61
C ALA A 782 -14.30 -8.87 3.58
N GLY A 783 -14.70 -9.71 2.62
CA GLY A 783 -13.86 -10.20 1.51
C GLY A 783 -14.08 -9.51 0.16
N THR A 784 -14.97 -8.51 0.07
CA THR A 784 -15.36 -7.85 -1.20
C THR A 784 -14.57 -6.58 -1.51
N ASN A 785 -13.60 -6.20 -0.66
CA ASN A 785 -12.85 -4.93 -0.76
C ASN A 785 -11.98 -4.80 -2.03
N LYS A 786 -11.69 -5.90 -2.71
CA LYS A 786 -11.04 -5.89 -4.03
C LYS A 786 -12.09 -6.03 -5.11
N ILE A 787 -11.97 -5.23 -6.17
CA ILE A 787 -12.96 -5.17 -7.25
C ILE A 787 -13.24 -6.55 -7.87
N GLU A 788 -12.21 -7.40 -8.04
CA GLU A 788 -12.32 -8.76 -8.59
C GLU A 788 -13.08 -9.72 -7.67
N HIS A 789 -13.21 -9.38 -6.40
CA HIS A 789 -13.91 -10.16 -5.39
C HIS A 789 -15.23 -9.53 -4.96
N SER A 790 -15.59 -8.36 -5.51
CA SER A 790 -16.81 -7.64 -5.16
C SER A 790 -18.07 -8.45 -5.43
N ALA A 791 -19.08 -8.30 -4.58
CA ALA A 791 -20.37 -8.98 -4.73
C ALA A 791 -21.06 -8.58 -6.04
N PHE A 792 -20.89 -7.32 -6.46
CA PHE A 792 -21.42 -6.82 -7.73
C PHE A 792 -20.77 -7.49 -8.96
N VAL A 793 -19.43 -7.61 -9.00
CA VAL A 793 -18.73 -8.32 -10.10
C VAL A 793 -19.13 -9.79 -10.17
N LYS A 794 -19.36 -10.44 -9.02
CA LYS A 794 -19.83 -11.83 -8.95
C LYS A 794 -21.31 -11.99 -9.29
N GLY A 795 -22.05 -10.90 -9.47
CA GLY A 795 -23.49 -10.92 -9.74
C GLY A 795 -24.35 -11.31 -8.53
N GLU A 796 -23.80 -11.18 -7.31
CA GLU A 796 -24.50 -11.46 -6.05
C GLU A 796 -25.37 -10.28 -5.59
N GLN A 797 -25.15 -9.08 -6.17
CA GLN A 797 -25.99 -7.91 -5.97
C GLN A 797 -26.22 -7.17 -7.31
N PRO A 798 -27.37 -6.48 -7.47
CA PRO A 798 -27.78 -5.83 -8.72
C PRO A 798 -27.24 -4.41 -8.90
N MET A 799 -26.68 -3.77 -7.86
CA MET A 799 -26.14 -2.40 -7.93
C MET A 799 -24.97 -2.16 -6.98
N THR A 800 -24.20 -1.09 -7.21
CA THR A 800 -23.14 -0.58 -6.32
C THR A 800 -22.92 0.92 -6.57
N VAL A 801 -22.45 1.67 -5.57
CA VAL A 801 -22.01 3.08 -5.75
C VAL A 801 -20.50 3.16 -5.92
N GLN A 802 -20.08 3.84 -6.99
CA GLN A 802 -18.69 4.01 -7.37
C GLN A 802 -18.46 5.34 -8.09
N TRP A 803 -17.19 5.73 -8.15
CA TRP A 803 -16.76 6.83 -9.02
C TRP A 803 -17.02 6.49 -10.48
N SER A 804 -17.58 7.43 -11.24
CA SER A 804 -18.04 7.23 -12.62
C SER A 804 -17.00 6.60 -13.57
N ASN A 805 -15.71 6.86 -13.35
CA ASN A 805 -14.61 6.28 -14.13
C ASN A 805 -14.37 4.78 -13.85
N MET A 806 -14.89 4.22 -12.77
CA MET A 806 -14.65 2.82 -12.41
C MET A 806 -15.46 1.84 -13.26
N ILE A 807 -16.48 2.29 -14.00
CA ILE A 807 -17.37 1.41 -14.76
C ILE A 807 -16.63 0.53 -15.77
N PHE A 808 -15.53 1.02 -16.35
CA PHE A 808 -14.69 0.24 -17.27
C PHE A 808 -14.14 -1.02 -16.61
N ALA A 809 -13.65 -0.91 -15.38
CA ALA A 809 -13.11 -2.03 -14.64
C ALA A 809 -14.23 -3.01 -14.25
N TYR A 810 -15.40 -2.50 -13.85
CA TYR A 810 -16.55 -3.32 -13.49
C TYR A 810 -17.15 -4.07 -14.68
N GLU A 811 -17.30 -3.45 -15.85
CA GLU A 811 -17.76 -4.13 -17.07
C GLU A 811 -16.74 -5.18 -17.53
N ALA A 812 -15.45 -4.87 -17.50
CA ALA A 812 -14.39 -5.80 -17.88
C ALA A 812 -14.36 -7.05 -16.99
N LEU A 813 -14.51 -6.88 -15.68
CA LEU A 813 -14.46 -7.98 -14.70
C LEU A 813 -15.76 -8.79 -14.64
N SER A 814 -16.92 -8.12 -14.69
CA SER A 814 -18.23 -8.79 -14.68
C SER A 814 -18.57 -9.44 -16.01
N ARG A 815 -17.95 -8.99 -17.12
CA ARG A 815 -18.29 -9.35 -18.50
C ARG A 815 -19.77 -9.09 -18.83
N LYS A 816 -20.38 -8.14 -18.14
CA LYS A 816 -21.77 -7.69 -18.36
C LYS A 816 -21.76 -6.26 -18.91
N ARG A 817 -22.82 -5.94 -19.65
CA ARG A 817 -23.15 -4.56 -20.00
C ARG A 817 -23.86 -3.93 -18.81
N LEU A 818 -23.24 -2.93 -18.18
CA LEU A 818 -23.72 -2.32 -16.95
C LEU A 818 -24.19 -0.90 -17.24
N GLU A 819 -25.30 -0.46 -16.67
CA GLU A 819 -25.74 0.93 -16.83
C GLU A 819 -25.27 1.81 -15.66
N ILE A 820 -25.19 3.12 -15.92
CA ILE A 820 -24.76 4.14 -14.96
C ILE A 820 -25.91 5.10 -14.71
N GLY A 821 -26.21 5.35 -13.44
CA GLY A 821 -27.30 6.21 -13.03
C GLY A 821 -26.94 7.11 -11.85
N LEU A 822 -27.83 8.07 -11.59
CA LEU A 822 -27.67 9.02 -10.49
C LEU A 822 -27.86 8.32 -9.14
N PRO A 823 -27.07 8.64 -8.11
CA PRO A 823 -27.33 8.17 -6.76
C PRO A 823 -28.66 8.69 -6.20
N PRO A 824 -29.25 8.00 -5.21
CA PRO A 824 -30.46 8.48 -4.54
C PRO A 824 -30.28 9.89 -3.96
N GLY A 825 -31.29 10.75 -4.13
CA GLY A 825 -31.28 12.12 -3.64
C GLY A 825 -30.45 13.11 -4.48
N ALA A 826 -29.82 12.66 -5.56
CA ALA A 826 -28.99 13.51 -6.41
C ALA A 826 -29.78 14.57 -7.20
N GLY A 827 -31.01 14.26 -7.65
CA GLY A 827 -31.75 15.17 -8.54
C GLY A 827 -32.58 16.25 -7.84
N LYS A 828 -32.82 16.15 -6.53
CA LYS A 828 -33.66 17.08 -5.74
C LYS A 828 -32.89 18.06 -4.85
N GLY A 829 -31.60 18.20 -5.09
CA GLY A 829 -30.74 19.16 -4.41
C GLY A 829 -29.38 19.14 -5.06
N GLN A 830 -28.55 20.15 -4.78
CA GLN A 830 -27.18 20.13 -5.27
C GLN A 830 -26.31 19.23 -4.37
N SER A 831 -26.67 17.95 -4.24
CA SER A 831 -26.00 17.00 -3.33
C SER A 831 -24.77 16.35 -3.96
N LEU A 832 -24.75 16.20 -5.29
CA LEU A 832 -23.56 15.78 -6.01
C LEU A 832 -22.50 16.88 -6.07
N PHE A 833 -21.27 16.45 -6.36
CA PHE A 833 -20.17 17.36 -6.65
C PHE A 833 -19.30 16.76 -7.76
N LEU A 834 -18.64 17.62 -8.52
CA LEU A 834 -17.67 17.20 -9.53
C LEU A 834 -16.30 17.15 -8.85
N LYS A 835 -15.79 15.93 -8.63
CA LYS A 835 -14.47 15.73 -8.04
C LYS A 835 -13.41 15.96 -9.12
N PRO A 836 -12.53 16.95 -8.95
CA PRO A 836 -11.42 17.15 -9.86
C PRO A 836 -10.38 16.05 -9.65
N SER A 837 -9.86 15.52 -10.76
CA SER A 837 -8.73 14.58 -10.70
C SER A 837 -7.46 15.30 -10.28
N GLN A 838 -7.18 16.43 -10.95
CA GLN A 838 -6.02 17.30 -10.81
C GLN A 838 -6.38 18.69 -11.34
N PHE A 839 -5.58 19.68 -10.94
CA PHE A 839 -5.67 21.05 -11.43
C PHE A 839 -4.44 21.42 -12.22
N MET A 840 -4.59 22.40 -13.12
CA MET A 840 -3.48 23.19 -13.63
C MET A 840 -3.66 24.63 -13.18
N THR A 841 -2.64 25.16 -12.52
CA THR A 841 -2.61 26.50 -11.92
C THR A 841 -1.45 27.30 -12.50
N ILE A 842 -1.48 28.61 -12.30
CA ILE A 842 -0.42 29.53 -12.70
C ILE A 842 0.23 30.13 -11.44
N ALA A 843 1.56 30.12 -11.37
CA ALA A 843 2.28 30.76 -10.29
C ALA A 843 2.04 32.29 -10.28
N ALA A 844 1.85 32.87 -9.09
CA ALA A 844 1.71 34.33 -8.95
C ALA A 844 2.94 35.10 -9.48
N THR A 845 4.11 34.47 -9.44
CA THR A 845 5.40 35.03 -9.90
C THR A 845 5.69 34.81 -11.38
N SER A 846 4.82 34.12 -12.13
CA SER A 846 5.02 33.91 -13.57
C SER A 846 5.08 35.25 -14.30
N LYS A 847 6.11 35.44 -15.13
CA LYS A 847 6.27 36.64 -15.98
C LYS A 847 5.41 36.58 -17.25
N HIS A 848 4.80 35.43 -17.54
CA HIS A 848 4.09 35.17 -18.79
C HIS A 848 2.73 34.47 -18.55
N PRO A 849 1.85 35.03 -17.69
CA PRO A 849 0.61 34.38 -17.30
C PRO A 849 -0.36 34.16 -18.48
N GLU A 850 -0.40 35.08 -19.45
CA GLU A 850 -1.23 34.89 -20.66
C GLU A 850 -0.78 33.69 -21.49
N LYS A 851 0.53 33.44 -21.61
CA LYS A 851 1.07 32.31 -22.38
C LYS A 851 0.82 30.98 -21.64
N ALA A 852 0.97 30.98 -20.31
CA ALA A 852 0.58 29.85 -19.48
C ALA A 852 -0.93 29.58 -19.58
N GLY A 853 -1.76 30.63 -19.61
CA GLY A 853 -3.20 30.55 -19.84
C GLY A 853 -3.56 29.89 -21.17
N ARG A 854 -2.87 30.24 -22.27
CA ARG A 854 -3.07 29.58 -23.59
C ARG A 854 -2.75 28.09 -23.56
N PHE A 855 -1.75 27.66 -22.78
CA PHE A 855 -1.47 26.22 -22.62
C PHE A 855 -2.59 25.51 -21.86
N ILE A 856 -3.12 26.15 -20.80
CA ILE A 856 -4.27 25.63 -20.05
C ILE A 856 -5.50 25.53 -20.96
N ASP A 857 -5.81 26.58 -21.73
CA ASP A 857 -6.90 26.59 -22.71
C ASP A 857 -6.74 25.48 -23.75
N PHE A 858 -5.54 25.36 -24.32
CA PHE A 858 -5.24 24.31 -25.29
C PHE A 858 -5.46 22.92 -24.71
N TRP A 859 -5.03 22.68 -23.47
CA TRP A 859 -5.26 21.41 -22.79
C TRP A 859 -6.76 21.07 -22.69
N ILE A 860 -7.60 22.05 -22.33
CA ILE A 860 -9.02 21.79 -22.07
C ILE A 860 -9.91 21.84 -23.31
N ASN A 861 -9.55 22.64 -24.33
CA ASN A 861 -10.41 22.93 -25.48
C ASN A 861 -9.90 22.35 -26.82
N ASN A 862 -8.65 21.89 -26.90
CA ASN A 862 -8.14 21.31 -28.14
C ASN A 862 -8.56 19.83 -28.29
N VAL A 863 -9.25 19.54 -29.40
CA VAL A 863 -9.77 18.19 -29.71
C VAL A 863 -8.64 17.18 -29.91
N GLU A 864 -7.58 17.56 -30.60
CA GLU A 864 -6.47 16.65 -30.92
C GLU A 864 -5.61 16.36 -29.68
N ALA A 865 -5.39 17.37 -28.83
CA ALA A 865 -4.77 17.16 -27.52
C ALA A 865 -5.57 16.16 -26.68
N ASN A 866 -6.90 16.28 -26.63
CA ASN A 866 -7.74 15.38 -25.86
C ASN A 866 -7.87 13.97 -26.47
N ARG A 867 -7.70 13.82 -27.80
CA ARG A 867 -7.53 12.50 -28.44
C ARG A 867 -6.25 11.81 -27.96
N ILE A 868 -5.15 12.55 -27.84
CA ILE A 868 -3.90 12.02 -27.26
C ILE A 868 -4.11 11.63 -25.79
N LEU A 869 -4.75 12.49 -25.01
CA LEU A 869 -4.97 12.24 -23.57
C LEU A 869 -5.89 11.04 -23.32
N ASN A 870 -6.85 10.77 -24.21
CA ASN A 870 -7.77 9.62 -24.15
C ASN A 870 -8.37 9.38 -22.74
N GLY A 871 -8.74 10.46 -22.06
CA GLY A 871 -9.32 10.38 -20.71
C GLY A 871 -8.36 9.93 -19.59
N CYS A 872 -7.04 9.90 -19.83
CA CYS A 872 -6.02 9.51 -18.85
C CYS A 872 -6.11 10.31 -17.53
N PHE A 873 -6.62 11.53 -17.59
CA PHE A 873 -6.78 12.41 -16.42
C PHE A 873 -8.25 12.62 -16.03
N GLY A 874 -9.17 11.77 -16.51
CA GLY A 874 -10.62 11.93 -16.38
C GLY A 874 -11.26 12.42 -17.68
N LEU A 875 -12.59 12.55 -17.69
CA LEU A 875 -13.30 13.05 -18.87
C LEU A 875 -12.96 14.53 -19.14
N PRO A 876 -12.85 14.94 -20.42
CA PRO A 876 -12.62 16.34 -20.77
C PRO A 876 -13.69 17.26 -20.18
N VAL A 877 -13.25 18.42 -19.67
CA VAL A 877 -14.15 19.43 -19.07
C VAL A 877 -14.96 20.22 -20.10
N SER A 878 -14.47 20.29 -21.34
CA SER A 878 -15.13 21.02 -22.44
C SER A 878 -16.15 20.14 -23.15
N SER A 879 -17.42 20.57 -23.15
CA SER A 879 -18.50 19.87 -23.87
C SER A 879 -18.20 19.75 -25.37
N LYS A 880 -17.61 20.78 -25.98
CA LYS A 880 -17.18 20.76 -27.38
C LYS A 880 -16.17 19.64 -27.66
N VAL A 881 -15.18 19.48 -26.78
CA VAL A 881 -14.18 18.41 -26.89
C VAL A 881 -14.83 17.04 -26.68
N LEU A 882 -15.73 16.94 -25.71
CA LEU A 882 -16.48 15.71 -25.44
C LEU A 882 -17.31 15.29 -26.66
N GLU A 883 -18.06 16.21 -27.28
CA GLU A 883 -18.83 15.97 -28.52
C GLU A 883 -17.92 15.55 -29.67
N ALA A 884 -16.79 16.23 -29.87
CA ALA A 884 -15.84 15.90 -30.94
C ALA A 884 -15.14 14.54 -30.74
N ALA A 885 -15.04 14.09 -29.49
CA ALA A 885 -14.52 12.77 -29.16
C ALA A 885 -15.55 11.65 -29.39
N LYS A 886 -16.86 11.93 -29.25
CA LYS A 886 -17.95 10.92 -29.30
C LYS A 886 -17.85 9.88 -30.43
N PRO A 887 -17.54 10.24 -31.70
CA PRO A 887 -17.48 9.26 -32.78
C PRO A 887 -16.43 8.17 -32.58
N ASN A 888 -15.39 8.47 -31.78
CA ASN A 888 -14.29 7.56 -31.50
C ASN A 888 -14.35 6.97 -30.08
N LEU A 889 -15.37 7.35 -29.29
CA LEU A 889 -15.59 6.80 -27.96
C LEU A 889 -16.31 5.46 -28.07
N GLY A 890 -15.79 4.44 -27.39
CA GLY A 890 -16.51 3.18 -27.22
C GLY A 890 -17.81 3.37 -26.42
N ASP A 891 -18.74 2.42 -26.53
CA ASP A 891 -20.06 2.48 -25.89
C ASP A 891 -20.02 2.89 -24.40
N THR A 892 -19.09 2.32 -23.63
CA THR A 892 -18.91 2.62 -22.21
C THR A 892 -18.45 4.08 -22.00
N GLN A 893 -17.58 4.61 -22.85
CA GLN A 893 -17.14 6.00 -22.74
C GLN A 893 -18.29 6.97 -23.05
N GLN A 894 -19.15 6.64 -24.02
CA GLN A 894 -20.32 7.46 -24.36
C GLN A 894 -21.34 7.52 -23.22
N LYS A 895 -21.59 6.40 -22.51
CA LYS A 895 -22.49 6.43 -21.34
C LYS A 895 -21.94 7.24 -20.19
N VAL A 896 -20.64 7.14 -19.88
CA VAL A 896 -20.03 7.95 -18.82
C VAL A 896 -20.09 9.43 -19.19
N ALA A 897 -19.84 9.78 -20.46
CA ALA A 897 -19.97 11.15 -20.95
C ALA A 897 -21.39 11.71 -20.75
N LYS A 898 -22.42 10.94 -21.15
CA LYS A 898 -23.83 11.30 -20.96
C LYS A 898 -24.18 11.47 -19.47
N TYR A 899 -23.71 10.54 -18.64
CA TYR A 899 -23.90 10.59 -17.20
C TYR A 899 -23.29 11.84 -16.57
N MET A 900 -22.03 12.16 -16.90
CA MET A 900 -21.36 13.34 -16.36
C MET A 900 -22.07 14.64 -16.74
N GLN A 901 -22.59 14.74 -17.97
CA GLN A 901 -23.36 15.90 -18.41
C GLN A 901 -24.64 16.07 -17.59
N GLN A 902 -25.35 14.96 -17.32
CA GLN A 902 -26.53 14.98 -16.46
C GLN A 902 -26.18 15.33 -15.01
N ALA A 903 -25.19 14.67 -14.44
CA ALA A 903 -24.75 14.88 -13.06
C ALA A 903 -24.25 16.31 -12.81
N ALA A 904 -23.58 16.93 -13.80
CA ALA A 904 -23.13 18.32 -13.71
C ALA A 904 -24.28 19.33 -13.55
N GLY A 905 -25.49 19.00 -14.03
CA GLY A 905 -26.69 19.82 -13.82
C GLY A 905 -27.21 19.79 -12.38
N TYR A 906 -26.82 18.78 -11.60
CA TYR A 906 -27.22 18.59 -10.21
C TYR A 906 -26.05 18.74 -9.21
N ALA A 907 -24.87 19.12 -9.70
CA ALA A 907 -23.68 19.24 -8.86
C ALA A 907 -23.55 20.64 -8.24
N SER A 908 -23.14 20.70 -6.98
CA SER A 908 -22.62 21.90 -6.30
C SER A 908 -21.09 21.83 -6.17
N PRO A 909 -20.43 22.94 -5.77
CA PRO A 909 -19.01 22.92 -5.44
C PRO A 909 -18.67 21.83 -4.41
N ILE A 910 -17.58 21.09 -4.67
CA ILE A 910 -17.03 20.09 -3.75
C ILE A 910 -16.67 20.72 -2.40
N ASP A 911 -16.86 19.97 -1.31
CA ASP A 911 -16.47 20.40 0.04
C ASP A 911 -14.95 20.60 0.15
N PRO A 912 -14.48 21.54 1.01
CA PRO A 912 -13.06 21.80 1.20
C PRO A 912 -12.24 20.52 1.46
N PRO A 913 -10.92 20.54 1.19
CA PRO A 913 -10.06 19.40 1.43
C PRO A 913 -10.23 18.82 2.84
N ASP A 914 -10.29 17.50 2.90
CA ASP A 914 -10.44 16.75 4.15
C ASP A 914 -9.37 17.16 5.19
N PRO A 915 -9.75 17.26 6.48
CA PRO A 915 -8.79 17.51 7.55
C PRO A 915 -7.88 16.31 7.82
N ASP A 916 -6.76 16.56 8.50
CA ASP A 916 -5.91 15.48 9.00
C ASP A 916 -6.71 14.58 9.96
N GLY A 917 -6.63 13.25 9.78
CA GLY A 917 -7.45 12.30 10.53
C GLY A 917 -8.72 11.85 9.80
N ALA A 918 -9.03 12.38 8.62
CA ALA A 918 -10.26 12.03 7.89
C ALA A 918 -10.35 10.55 7.51
N GLU A 919 -9.22 9.89 7.23
CA GLU A 919 -9.20 8.46 6.92
C GLU A 919 -9.58 7.62 8.14
N GLU A 920 -9.10 8.00 9.33
CA GLU A 920 -9.50 7.38 10.60
C GLU A 920 -11.00 7.63 10.89
N VAL A 921 -11.52 8.81 10.55
CA VAL A 921 -12.96 9.12 10.66
C VAL A 921 -13.81 8.27 9.70
N ARG A 922 -13.38 8.04 8.46
CA ARG A 922 -14.10 7.16 7.53
C ARG A 922 -14.12 5.70 7.99
N LYS A 923 -13.02 5.21 8.58
CA LYS A 923 -12.99 3.87 9.20
C LYS A 923 -13.93 3.77 10.41
N LEU A 924 -14.05 4.85 11.18
CA LEU A 924 -14.98 4.93 12.30
C LEU A 924 -16.44 4.88 11.83
N LEU A 925 -16.76 5.38 10.62
CA LEU A 925 -18.12 5.35 10.07
C LEU A 925 -18.57 3.92 9.81
N ASP A 926 -17.69 3.13 9.19
CA ASP A 926 -17.87 1.70 8.98
C ASP A 926 -18.04 0.97 10.32
N TYR A 927 -17.19 1.26 11.31
CA TYR A 927 -17.31 0.69 12.65
C TYR A 927 -18.65 1.02 13.32
N ALA A 928 -19.09 2.27 13.29
CA ALA A 928 -20.37 2.69 13.87
C ALA A 928 -21.56 2.02 13.19
N SER A 929 -21.53 1.92 11.85
CA SER A 929 -22.56 1.19 11.09
C SER A 929 -22.61 -0.28 11.51
N ARG A 930 -21.46 -0.96 11.64
CA ARG A 930 -21.41 -2.38 12.08
C ARG A 930 -22.06 -2.61 13.44
N LEU A 931 -21.80 -1.75 14.43
CA LEU A 931 -22.38 -1.89 15.77
C LEU A 931 -23.92 -1.75 15.72
N VAL A 932 -24.43 -0.80 14.94
CA VAL A 932 -25.87 -0.57 14.78
C VAL A 932 -26.53 -1.71 14.01
N LEU A 933 -25.96 -2.09 12.86
CA LEU A 933 -26.49 -3.17 12.02
C LEU A 933 -26.42 -4.54 12.70
N GLY A 934 -25.41 -4.76 13.54
CA GLY A 934 -25.29 -5.94 14.40
C GLY A 934 -26.23 -5.93 15.61
N GLY A 935 -27.00 -4.85 15.83
CA GLY A 935 -27.94 -4.71 16.94
C GLY A 935 -27.27 -4.52 18.31
N GLN A 936 -25.98 -4.21 18.35
CA GLN A 936 -25.22 -4.03 19.59
C GLN A 936 -25.52 -2.69 20.28
N ILE A 937 -25.81 -1.66 19.47
CA ILE A 937 -26.19 -0.32 19.95
C ILE A 937 -27.34 0.24 19.10
N SER A 938 -28.06 1.22 19.63
CA SER A 938 -29.10 1.92 18.86
C SER A 938 -28.47 2.84 17.79
N ALA A 939 -29.22 3.18 16.74
CA ALA A 939 -28.75 4.13 15.72
C ALA A 939 -28.40 5.51 16.30
N LYS A 940 -29.13 5.93 17.34
CA LYS A 940 -28.87 7.18 18.07
C LYS A 940 -27.54 7.11 18.83
N ASP A 941 -27.30 6.01 19.54
CA ASP A 941 -26.04 5.80 20.27
C ASP A 941 -24.86 5.64 19.30
N GLY A 942 -25.06 4.99 18.16
CA GLY A 942 -24.06 4.89 17.09
C GLY A 942 -23.66 6.24 16.52
N ALA A 943 -24.62 7.11 16.24
CA ALA A 943 -24.36 8.48 15.80
C ALA A 943 -23.65 9.31 16.88
N GLU A 944 -24.09 9.22 18.14
CA GLU A 944 -23.47 9.92 19.28
C GLU A 944 -22.01 9.48 19.47
N GLN A 945 -21.75 8.17 19.46
CA GLN A 945 -20.40 7.63 19.59
C GLN A 945 -19.54 8.03 18.40
N PHE A 946 -20.05 7.95 17.16
CA PHE A 946 -19.31 8.37 15.98
C PHE A 946 -18.86 9.82 16.11
N VAL A 947 -19.80 10.75 16.33
CA VAL A 947 -19.51 12.19 16.40
C VAL A 947 -18.50 12.50 17.49
N ARG A 948 -18.64 11.88 18.68
CA ARG A 948 -17.71 12.06 19.79
C ARG A 948 -16.28 11.65 19.43
N HIS A 949 -16.10 10.45 18.85
CA HIS A 949 -14.77 9.95 18.53
C HIS A 949 -14.18 10.65 17.29
N ALA A 950 -15.01 10.97 16.29
CA ALA A 950 -14.59 11.69 15.10
C ALA A 950 -14.06 13.08 15.45
N ASN A 951 -14.75 13.84 16.30
CA ASN A 951 -14.27 15.14 16.78
C ASN A 951 -12.94 15.00 17.52
N ARG A 952 -12.81 14.03 18.43
CA ARG A 952 -11.55 13.79 19.15
C ARG A 952 -10.38 13.49 18.19
N ILE A 953 -10.61 12.71 17.13
CA ILE A 953 -9.58 12.40 16.12
C ILE A 953 -9.11 13.68 15.44
N VAL A 954 -10.04 14.50 14.95
CA VAL A 954 -9.74 15.74 14.24
C VAL A 954 -9.05 16.75 15.16
N GLU A 955 -9.55 16.94 16.39
CA GLU A 955 -8.96 17.81 17.42
C GLU A 955 -7.53 17.40 17.78
N THR A 956 -7.28 16.12 18.06
CA THR A 956 -5.94 15.63 18.45
C THR A 956 -4.90 15.86 17.34
N LYS A 957 -5.29 15.70 16.08
CA LYS A 957 -4.41 15.92 14.93
C LYS A 957 -4.14 17.41 14.72
N LEU A 958 -5.14 18.26 14.95
CA LEU A 958 -4.99 19.72 14.93
C LEU A 958 -4.08 20.24 16.05
N GLU A 959 -4.21 19.74 17.28
CA GLU A 959 -3.31 20.11 18.40
C GLU A 959 -1.85 19.77 18.12
N LYS A 960 -1.59 18.57 17.56
CA LYS A 960 -0.23 18.16 17.15
C LYS A 960 0.33 19.05 16.05
N ARG A 961 -0.53 19.54 15.15
CA ARG A 961 -0.16 20.49 14.09
C ARG A 961 0.08 21.89 14.64
N GLY A 962 -0.73 22.37 15.59
CA GLY A 962 -0.54 23.62 16.31
C GLY A 962 0.80 23.65 17.03
N LYS A 963 1.13 22.60 17.80
CA LYS A 963 2.44 22.46 18.46
C LYS A 963 3.62 22.39 17.48
N ARG A 964 3.44 21.75 16.32
CA ARG A 964 4.45 21.77 15.23
C ARG A 964 4.59 23.18 14.63
N ASN A 965 3.49 23.87 14.35
CA ASN A 965 3.52 25.22 13.79
C ASN A 965 4.06 26.25 14.79
N ASP A 966 3.82 26.09 16.09
CA ASP A 966 4.41 26.95 17.16
C ASP A 966 5.92 26.76 17.30
N LEU A 967 6.43 25.56 17.02
CA LEU A 967 7.86 25.29 16.90
C LEU A 967 8.48 25.95 15.65
N PHE A 968 7.68 26.25 14.62
CA PHE A 968 8.12 26.94 13.40
C PHE A 968 7.78 28.44 13.36
N SER A 969 6.85 28.93 14.19
CA SER A 969 6.44 30.34 14.28
C SER A 969 7.19 31.15 15.35
N GLY A 970 8.12 30.52 16.10
CA GLY A 970 9.02 31.17 17.06
C GLY A 970 10.02 32.18 16.48
N GLY A 971 9.80 32.69 15.27
CA GLY A 971 10.50 33.81 14.66
C GLY A 971 9.81 35.15 14.93
N SER A 972 9.63 35.54 16.21
CA SER A 972 9.17 36.89 16.58
C SER A 972 9.80 37.42 17.89
N LEU A 973 10.98 36.94 18.25
CA LEU A 973 11.75 37.48 19.40
C LEU A 973 12.97 38.32 19.01
N TYR A 974 13.02 38.81 17.77
CA TYR A 974 13.95 39.88 17.36
C TYR A 974 13.24 40.90 16.47
N ARG A 975 12.47 41.78 17.11
CA ARG A 975 12.32 43.20 16.76
C ARG A 975 12.12 44.00 18.04
#